data_AF-A0A520U6S8-F1
#
_entry.id   AF-A0A520U6S8-F1
#
_cell.length_a   1.000
_cell.length_b   1.000
_cell.length_c   1.000
_cell.angle_alpha   90.00
_cell.angle_beta   90.00
_cell.angle_gamma   90.00
#
_symmetry.space_group_name_H-M   'P 1'
#
loop_
_entity.id
_entity.type
_entity.pdbx_description
1 polymer ?
#
loop_
_entity_poly.entity_id
_entity_poly.type
_entity_poly.pdbx_seq_one_letter_code
_entity_poly.pdbx_strand_id
1 'polypeptide(L)'
;MKKVLIANRGEIAIRIARTCSDLGLRTIGIYSEDDANSLHLSKVDEAYKLEGKGAQAYLDIKEIVRIAKESKADAIHPGYGFLSENALFASSVKRAKIKFIGPNEKTLKIFGDKTSAKELASSLNIPVIAGTNEKTSIRQAQSFMKSLRKNSSVVIKAISGGGGRGMRVVSKTDELRESFDRAASEAKASFNSPDLYLEEYLKNYRHIEFQIIGDGTGAVSHLHERECSIQRRYQKLIEIAPSPSLNPELKTKMIEASLVLAQTVKYEGLATIEFLVNVEKNDFRFIECNPRLQVEHTVTESVLSLDLVKAQIQVASGKTLRQIKLEQKNIPEPRGYAIQSRVNMETIDSQGIANPGGGIFEKFDLPSGPGVRADSYGYAGYETNPLFDSLIAKIITYSPEDNFKQAIKRNYRSLCEFKITGVPTNLDLLKNILVNQDFRNNKVHTNFFEDNIKVLTDLKTHSDLSDISRSIPKEKIKRGKIENLDPLAVLDHGKSGGAFVDQSENILELQQQDLKEGYESVNAPMQGMIVKFDVKVGDNVWEGKTLGIMEAMKMEHEITSQVSGVVEDISVTSLDTVFEGHSLMLIRLADVEKQTSSEDEEVDLDWIRPDLREALDRKEASHDINRPEAVKKRYGTGHRTARENIEHLCDEGSFLEYGSVVMAAQRRRRSEEDLIKNTTGDGMVCGLGHVNGHLFPESASRVMAMSYDYMVLAGTQGKMNHAKKDRMFEIAEQNELPTILFAEGGGGRPGDTDTSGVAGLDCLAFTYFAQLSGLVPVIGITTGRCFAGNAVLLGCCDVIIATEDSNIGVGGPAMIEGGGLGVFTPDEVGPMDVQVPNGVVDIAVKDEEEAVEVAKKYLSYFQGPIKEWKEPDARKLRFAVPENRLRYYDMRDIIEGIADIDSVLEIRKEWAPGIITSFIRIEGKPVGIVANNPGHLSGAIDSPGADKGSRFIQLCDAFDIPILSLIDCPGIMVGPESEKSALIRHAARMFVVGANIETPLMSVVIRKAYGLGAQAMAGGSFKIPLFTVTWPTGEFGGMGLEGAVKLGYRKELEAIKDPKKRIEAYEKMVGDSYHRGRAVNMASHFELDDVIDPAETRNWVSSTLKSLPPKSRSGKKRPNIDTW
;
A
#
# COMPACT_ATOMS: atom_id res chain seq x y z
N MET A 1 6.44 27.59 -0.95
CA MET A 1 7.13 26.79 0.08
C MET A 1 7.79 27.77 1.05
N LYS A 2 7.56 27.61 2.34
CA LYS A 2 8.11 28.39 3.46
C LYS A 2 8.59 27.50 4.61
N LYS A 3 7.98 26.32 4.78
CA LYS A 3 8.27 25.35 5.85
C LYS A 3 8.37 23.93 5.30
N VAL A 4 9.42 23.21 5.68
CA VAL A 4 9.72 21.84 5.21
C VAL A 4 9.85 20.89 6.40
N LEU A 5 9.12 19.77 6.38
CA LEU A 5 9.35 18.66 7.30
C LEU A 5 10.41 17.72 6.71
N ILE A 6 11.35 17.31 7.56
CA ILE A 6 12.46 16.42 7.21
C ILE A 6 12.09 15.05 7.77
N ALA A 7 11.64 14.15 6.90
CA ALA A 7 11.19 12.80 7.27
C ALA A 7 12.38 11.83 7.32
N ASN A 8 13.41 12.18 8.12
CA ASN A 8 14.66 11.43 8.27
C ASN A 8 15.41 11.90 9.53
N ARG A 9 16.54 11.24 9.88
CA ARG A 9 17.38 11.56 11.05
C ARG A 9 18.87 11.63 10.70
N GLY A 10 19.73 11.80 11.71
CA GLY A 10 21.18 11.72 11.57
C GLY A 10 21.78 12.79 10.64
N GLU A 11 22.85 12.43 9.89
CA GLU A 11 23.61 13.40 9.08
C GLU A 11 22.74 14.02 7.98
N ILE A 12 21.90 13.23 7.32
CA ILE A 12 21.09 13.69 6.20
C ILE A 12 20.02 14.69 6.64
N ALA A 13 19.46 14.53 7.84
CA ALA A 13 18.56 15.53 8.39
C ALA A 13 19.26 16.88 8.63
N ILE A 14 20.51 16.85 9.14
CA ILE A 14 21.36 18.05 9.29
C ILE A 14 21.68 18.67 7.93
N ARG A 15 22.06 17.84 6.95
CA ARG A 15 22.36 18.25 5.56
C ARG A 15 21.17 18.97 4.93
N ILE A 16 19.95 18.45 5.09
CA ILE A 16 18.73 19.07 4.55
C ILE A 16 18.39 20.36 5.30
N ALA A 17 18.46 20.35 6.64
CA ALA A 17 18.12 21.50 7.46
C ALA A 17 19.01 22.72 7.18
N ARG A 18 20.32 22.50 6.98
CA ARG A 18 21.28 23.55 6.58
C ARG A 18 20.88 24.24 5.27
N THR A 19 20.59 23.48 4.21
CA THR A 19 20.15 24.09 2.93
C THR A 19 18.76 24.73 3.03
N CYS A 20 17.85 24.23 3.86
CA CYS A 20 16.59 24.89 4.14
C CYS A 20 16.83 26.27 4.80
N SER A 21 17.72 26.34 5.79
CA SER A 21 18.16 27.60 6.42
C SER A 21 18.77 28.57 5.39
N ASP A 22 19.67 28.10 4.52
CA ASP A 22 20.27 28.92 3.44
C ASP A 22 19.24 29.43 2.41
N LEU A 23 18.08 28.76 2.30
CA LEU A 23 16.95 29.18 1.48
C LEU A 23 15.92 30.04 2.24
N GLY A 24 16.13 30.31 3.53
CA GLY A 24 15.17 31.02 4.38
C GLY A 24 13.89 30.22 4.67
N LEU A 25 13.97 28.88 4.60
CA LEU A 25 12.86 27.96 4.88
C LEU A 25 12.93 27.46 6.32
N ARG A 26 11.81 27.52 7.03
CA ARG A 26 11.63 26.90 8.35
C ARG A 26 11.65 25.37 8.23
N THR A 27 12.15 24.69 9.25
CA THR A 27 12.40 23.25 9.25
C THR A 27 11.69 22.55 10.41
N ILE A 28 11.22 21.33 10.16
CA ILE A 28 10.64 20.45 11.18
C ILE A 28 11.40 19.13 11.17
N GLY A 29 12.01 18.75 12.28
CA GLY A 29 12.59 17.42 12.50
C GLY A 29 11.62 16.49 13.21
N ILE A 30 11.86 15.19 13.08
CA ILE A 30 11.10 14.13 13.75
C ILE A 30 12.04 13.13 14.42
N TYR A 31 11.68 12.60 15.59
CA TYR A 31 12.53 11.66 16.33
C TYR A 31 11.77 10.57 17.06
N SER A 32 12.30 9.34 17.04
CA SER A 32 11.82 8.29 17.95
C SER A 32 12.28 8.54 19.39
N GLU A 33 11.68 7.86 20.37
CA GLU A 33 12.03 8.03 21.79
C GLU A 33 13.54 7.87 22.07
N ASP A 34 14.17 6.94 21.35
CA ASP A 34 15.57 6.54 21.45
C ASP A 34 16.51 7.27 20.47
N ASP A 35 16.02 8.28 19.74
CA ASP A 35 16.83 9.22 18.95
C ASP A 35 16.75 10.68 19.48
N ALA A 36 16.18 10.88 20.67
CA ALA A 36 15.95 12.21 21.27
C ALA A 36 17.23 13.03 21.55
N ASN A 37 18.39 12.38 21.67
CA ASN A 37 19.69 13.04 21.83
C ASN A 37 20.41 13.29 20.50
N SER A 38 19.80 12.98 19.35
CA SER A 38 20.44 13.12 18.04
C SER A 38 20.67 14.58 17.66
N LEU A 39 21.90 14.88 17.21
CA LEU A 39 22.34 16.25 16.90
C LEU A 39 21.44 16.98 15.90
N HIS A 40 20.74 16.26 15.02
CA HIS A 40 19.86 16.85 14.02
C HIS A 40 18.71 17.67 14.63
N LEU A 41 18.25 17.34 15.84
CA LEU A 41 17.21 18.09 16.56
C LEU A 41 17.69 19.48 16.98
N SER A 42 19.00 19.66 17.18
CA SER A 42 19.62 20.98 17.43
C SER A 42 19.85 21.81 16.16
N LYS A 43 19.41 21.32 14.99
CA LYS A 43 19.64 21.94 13.67
C LYS A 43 18.33 22.24 12.92
N VAL A 44 17.18 21.95 13.53
CA VAL A 44 15.85 22.27 13.01
C VAL A 44 15.16 23.34 13.87
N ASP A 45 14.19 24.06 13.32
CA ASP A 45 13.45 25.11 14.04
C ASP A 45 12.41 24.51 15.01
N GLU A 46 11.84 23.36 14.66
CA GLU A 46 10.80 22.66 15.42
C GLU A 46 11.07 21.15 15.38
N ALA A 47 10.76 20.43 16.46
CA ALA A 47 11.00 19.00 16.59
C ALA A 47 9.79 18.29 17.20
N TYR A 48 9.38 17.16 16.60
CA TYR A 48 8.23 16.38 17.06
C TYR A 48 8.63 14.93 17.32
N LYS A 49 8.19 14.37 18.45
CA LYS A 49 8.39 12.96 18.78
C LYS A 49 7.47 12.09 17.92
N LEU A 50 7.99 10.96 17.45
CA LEU A 50 7.30 9.85 16.82
C LEU A 50 6.95 8.79 17.88
N GLU A 51 5.86 8.06 17.65
CA GLU A 51 5.50 6.89 18.44
C GLU A 51 6.41 5.69 18.07
N GLY A 52 6.87 4.95 19.09
CA GLY A 52 7.78 3.82 18.92
C GLY A 52 9.28 4.13 19.07
N LYS A 53 10.11 3.16 18.65
CA LYS A 53 11.57 3.15 18.82
C LYS A 53 12.30 2.69 17.55
N GLY A 54 13.56 3.09 17.43
CA GLY A 54 14.47 2.72 16.37
C GLY A 54 13.98 3.12 14.97
N ALA A 55 14.51 2.43 13.96
CA ALA A 55 14.20 2.69 12.55
C ALA A 55 12.70 2.56 12.19
N GLN A 56 11.90 1.79 12.93
CA GLN A 56 10.49 1.55 12.62
C GLN A 56 9.62 2.80 12.74
N ALA A 57 9.88 3.67 13.72
CA ALA A 57 9.11 4.91 13.92
C ALA A 57 9.15 5.83 12.68
N TYR A 58 10.30 5.88 11.99
CA TYR A 58 10.50 6.65 10.76
C TYR A 58 9.84 6.05 9.51
N LEU A 59 9.18 4.88 9.65
CA LEU A 59 8.40 4.24 8.58
C LEU A 59 6.89 4.49 8.72
N ASP A 60 6.41 5.13 9.80
CA ASP A 60 4.99 5.42 9.95
C ASP A 60 4.55 6.60 9.06
N ILE A 61 3.99 6.25 7.90
CA ILE A 61 3.39 7.18 6.94
C ILE A 61 2.25 8.01 7.56
N LYS A 62 1.41 7.39 8.41
CA LYS A 62 0.21 8.05 8.96
C LYS A 62 0.64 9.11 9.98
N GLU A 63 1.58 8.78 10.86
CA GLU A 63 2.11 9.74 11.83
C GLU A 63 2.92 10.87 11.19
N ILE A 64 3.83 10.58 10.25
CA ILE A 64 4.65 11.62 9.62
C ILE A 64 3.76 12.62 8.86
N VAL A 65 2.70 12.15 8.20
CA VAL A 65 1.72 13.03 7.53
C VAL A 65 0.83 13.78 8.55
N ARG A 66 0.51 13.18 9.71
CA ARG A 66 -0.19 13.87 10.82
C ARG A 66 0.64 15.05 11.33
N ILE A 67 1.90 14.79 11.72
CA ILE A 67 2.84 15.82 12.19
C ILE A 67 3.01 16.92 11.14
N ALA A 68 3.16 16.57 9.86
CA ALA A 68 3.30 17.55 8.78
C ALA A 68 2.07 18.48 8.63
N LYS A 69 0.86 17.96 8.83
CA LYS A 69 -0.38 18.76 8.82
C LYS A 69 -0.48 19.67 10.04
N GLU A 70 -0.27 19.13 11.25
CA GLU A 70 -0.35 19.88 12.51
C GLU A 70 0.67 21.02 12.57
N SER A 71 1.91 20.74 12.18
CA SER A 71 3.01 21.71 12.08
C SER A 71 2.91 22.64 10.86
N LYS A 72 1.94 22.43 9.96
CA LYS A 72 1.71 23.24 8.75
C LYS A 72 2.92 23.29 7.81
N ALA A 73 3.51 22.13 7.53
CA ALA A 73 4.56 21.99 6.53
C ALA A 73 4.00 22.21 5.10
N ASP A 74 4.67 23.02 4.28
CA ASP A 74 4.34 23.13 2.84
C ASP A 74 4.81 21.89 2.07
N ALA A 75 5.87 21.25 2.56
CA ALA A 75 6.55 20.17 1.87
C ALA A 75 7.23 19.18 2.82
N ILE A 76 7.49 17.97 2.35
CA ILE A 76 8.21 16.92 3.07
C ILE A 76 9.42 16.48 2.25
N HIS A 77 10.61 16.52 2.86
CA HIS A 77 11.86 15.99 2.32
C HIS A 77 12.18 14.64 2.98
N PRO A 78 12.17 13.51 2.26
CA PRO A 78 12.41 12.20 2.86
C PRO A 78 13.91 11.86 2.97
N GLY A 79 14.79 12.58 2.28
CA GLY A 79 16.23 12.29 2.31
C GLY A 79 16.56 11.01 1.53
N TYR A 80 17.19 10.05 2.21
CA TYR A 80 17.50 8.72 1.68
C TYR A 80 17.16 7.62 2.71
N GLY A 81 16.86 6.41 2.25
CA GLY A 81 16.35 5.35 3.12
C GLY A 81 14.95 5.67 3.66
N PHE A 82 14.49 4.89 4.64
CA PHE A 82 13.13 4.97 5.18
C PHE A 82 12.06 5.03 4.07
N LEU A 83 11.30 6.12 3.99
CA LEU A 83 10.20 6.30 3.04
C LEU A 83 10.59 7.05 1.76
N SER A 84 11.88 7.30 1.50
CA SER A 84 12.33 8.11 0.35
C SER A 84 11.99 7.53 -1.02
N GLU A 85 11.84 6.21 -1.11
CA GLU A 85 11.49 5.48 -2.34
C GLU A 85 10.03 4.97 -2.30
N ASN A 86 9.30 5.27 -1.23
CA ASN A 86 7.99 4.70 -0.98
C ASN A 86 6.88 5.46 -1.74
N ALA A 87 6.34 4.84 -2.79
CA ALA A 87 5.26 5.41 -3.59
C ALA A 87 3.98 5.73 -2.79
N LEU A 88 3.62 4.89 -1.80
CA LEU A 88 2.46 5.12 -0.93
C LEU A 88 2.64 6.34 -0.03
N PHE A 89 3.88 6.62 0.42
CA PHE A 89 4.21 7.83 1.16
C PHE A 89 4.03 9.07 0.28
N ALA A 90 4.64 9.10 -0.92
CA ALA A 90 4.48 10.22 -1.86
C ALA A 90 3.01 10.46 -2.23
N SER A 91 2.22 9.40 -2.41
CA SER A 91 0.77 9.47 -2.65
C SER A 91 0.01 10.06 -1.45
N SER A 92 0.36 9.65 -0.23
CA SER A 92 -0.27 10.14 1.01
C SER A 92 0.07 11.60 1.29
N VAL A 93 1.31 12.01 1.04
CA VAL A 93 1.76 13.41 1.09
C VAL A 93 0.99 14.28 0.08
N LYS A 94 0.81 13.78 -1.16
CA LYS A 94 -0.01 14.44 -2.19
C LYS A 94 -1.48 14.57 -1.76
N ARG A 95 -2.09 13.51 -1.22
CA ARG A 95 -3.48 13.53 -0.67
C ARG A 95 -3.61 14.53 0.49
N ALA A 96 -2.58 14.70 1.29
CA ALA A 96 -2.52 15.72 2.36
C ALA A 96 -2.40 17.17 1.84
N LYS A 97 -2.28 17.39 0.52
CA LYS A 97 -2.02 18.69 -0.13
C LYS A 97 -0.65 19.29 0.26
N ILE A 98 0.30 18.44 0.63
CA ILE A 98 1.69 18.79 0.96
C ILE A 98 2.58 18.39 -0.23
N LYS A 99 3.64 19.13 -0.53
CA LYS A 99 4.55 18.78 -1.64
C LYS A 99 5.59 17.74 -1.19
N PHE A 100 5.61 16.58 -1.83
CA PHE A 100 6.72 15.64 -1.72
C PHE A 100 7.95 16.18 -2.46
N ILE A 101 9.11 16.23 -1.80
CA ILE A 101 10.37 16.71 -2.40
C ILE A 101 11.12 15.51 -3.00
N GLY A 102 10.66 15.08 -4.16
CA GLY A 102 11.15 13.91 -4.90
C GLY A 102 10.24 13.63 -6.10
N PRO A 103 10.47 12.51 -6.81
CA PRO A 103 9.66 12.13 -7.96
C PRO A 103 8.22 11.77 -7.56
N ASN A 104 7.32 11.78 -8.53
CA ASN A 104 5.91 11.46 -8.33
C ASN A 104 5.68 9.94 -8.13
N GLU A 105 4.50 9.58 -7.62
CA GLU A 105 4.09 8.20 -7.34
C GLU A 105 4.28 7.23 -8.52
N LYS A 106 4.00 7.65 -9.76
CA LYS A 106 4.15 6.79 -10.94
C LYS A 106 5.62 6.50 -11.22
N THR A 107 6.47 7.51 -11.14
CA THR A 107 7.93 7.36 -11.29
C THR A 107 8.52 6.51 -10.16
N LEU A 108 8.05 6.67 -8.91
CA LEU A 108 8.45 5.83 -7.78
C LEU A 108 8.01 4.37 -7.95
N LYS A 109 6.81 4.10 -8.51
CA LYS A 109 6.38 2.73 -8.83
C LYS A 109 7.27 2.07 -9.90
N ILE A 110 7.65 2.82 -10.94
CA ILE A 110 8.50 2.31 -12.04
C ILE A 110 9.91 1.95 -11.56
N PHE A 111 10.54 2.78 -10.71
CA PHE A 111 11.91 2.56 -10.27
C PHE A 111 12.05 1.84 -8.91
N GLY A 112 10.99 1.82 -8.09
CA GLY A 112 10.94 1.00 -6.87
C GLY A 112 10.71 -0.49 -7.15
N ASP A 113 10.26 -0.86 -8.35
CA ASP A 113 10.29 -2.23 -8.86
C ASP A 113 11.47 -2.41 -9.82
N LYS A 114 12.39 -3.33 -9.47
CA LYS A 114 13.58 -3.64 -10.25
C LYS A 114 13.24 -4.26 -11.62
N THR A 115 12.09 -4.93 -11.75
CA THR A 115 11.65 -5.55 -12.99
C THR A 115 11.14 -4.49 -13.96
N SER A 116 10.17 -3.67 -13.53
CA SER A 116 9.68 -2.49 -14.28
C SER A 116 10.82 -1.57 -14.74
N ALA A 117 11.83 -1.31 -13.88
CA ALA A 117 12.97 -0.49 -14.22
C ALA A 117 13.84 -1.09 -15.36
N LYS A 118 14.08 -2.40 -15.32
CA LYS A 118 14.87 -3.11 -16.36
C LYS A 118 14.09 -3.32 -17.64
N GLU A 119 12.78 -3.56 -17.58
CA GLU A 119 11.92 -3.62 -18.76
C GLU A 119 11.92 -2.29 -19.50
N LEU A 120 11.78 -1.18 -18.76
CA LEU A 120 11.88 0.16 -19.34
C LEU A 120 13.24 0.39 -19.99
N ALA A 121 14.35 0.10 -19.30
CA ALA A 121 15.69 0.22 -19.86
C ALA A 121 15.88 -0.64 -21.14
N SER A 122 15.39 -1.87 -21.12
CA SER A 122 15.44 -2.79 -22.28
C SER A 122 14.62 -2.27 -23.46
N SER A 123 13.43 -1.71 -23.21
CA SER A 123 12.59 -1.11 -24.26
C SER A 123 13.24 0.10 -24.95
N LEU A 124 14.19 0.74 -24.28
CA LEU A 124 14.99 1.87 -24.77
C LEU A 124 16.35 1.42 -25.36
N ASN A 125 16.56 0.11 -25.54
CA ASN A 125 17.81 -0.51 -25.99
C ASN A 125 19.03 -0.23 -25.09
N ILE A 126 18.80 0.08 -23.80
CA ILE A 126 19.87 0.20 -22.81
C ILE A 126 20.25 -1.22 -22.34
N PRO A 127 21.53 -1.64 -22.42
CA PRO A 127 21.92 -2.98 -22.00
C PRO A 127 21.65 -3.21 -20.51
N VAL A 128 20.90 -4.25 -20.15
CA VAL A 128 20.59 -4.63 -18.76
C VAL A 128 21.32 -5.91 -18.36
N ILE A 129 21.58 -6.10 -17.05
CA ILE A 129 22.10 -7.37 -16.54
C ILE A 129 21.09 -8.49 -16.81
N ALA A 130 21.53 -9.58 -17.43
CA ALA A 130 20.71 -10.76 -17.66
C ALA A 130 20.24 -11.35 -16.32
N GLY A 131 18.97 -11.71 -16.20
CA GLY A 131 18.39 -12.20 -14.97
C GLY A 131 17.00 -12.76 -15.18
N THR A 132 16.49 -13.48 -14.18
CA THR A 132 15.10 -13.97 -14.19
C THR A 132 14.10 -12.85 -13.94
N ASN A 133 14.46 -11.85 -13.14
CA ASN A 133 13.65 -10.66 -12.82
C ASN A 133 12.22 -10.97 -12.33
N GLU A 134 12.02 -12.15 -11.73
CA GLU A 134 10.74 -12.59 -11.16
C GLU A 134 10.99 -13.57 -10.00
N LYS A 135 9.91 -13.95 -9.30
CA LYS A 135 9.95 -15.02 -8.29
C LYS A 135 10.39 -16.33 -8.92
N THR A 136 11.63 -16.72 -8.63
CA THR A 136 12.32 -17.80 -9.32
C THR A 136 12.27 -19.08 -8.49
N SER A 137 11.66 -20.14 -8.99
CA SER A 137 11.83 -21.48 -8.39
C SER A 137 13.24 -22.03 -8.63
N ILE A 138 13.71 -22.96 -7.80
CA ILE A 138 15.01 -23.64 -8.02
C ILE A 138 15.15 -24.26 -9.42
N ARG A 139 14.04 -24.76 -10.02
CA ARG A 139 14.04 -25.29 -11.39
C ARG A 139 14.30 -24.18 -12.42
N GLN A 140 13.65 -23.03 -12.28
CA GLN A 140 13.93 -21.84 -13.11
C GLN A 140 15.37 -21.35 -12.88
N ALA A 141 15.88 -21.33 -11.65
CA ALA A 141 17.26 -20.94 -11.34
C ALA A 141 18.29 -21.85 -12.04
N GLN A 142 18.08 -23.17 -11.99
CA GLN A 142 18.91 -24.15 -12.71
C GLN A 142 18.82 -23.98 -14.24
N SER A 143 17.63 -23.68 -14.76
CA SER A 143 17.43 -23.42 -16.19
C SER A 143 18.13 -22.13 -16.64
N PHE A 144 18.03 -21.06 -15.85
CA PHE A 144 18.70 -19.79 -16.10
C PHE A 144 20.22 -19.95 -16.10
N MET A 145 20.79 -20.61 -15.07
CA MET A 145 22.24 -20.87 -15.01
C MET A 145 22.74 -21.71 -16.19
N LYS A 146 21.94 -22.66 -16.70
CA LYS A 146 22.23 -23.42 -17.92
C LYS A 146 22.12 -22.61 -19.22
N SER A 147 21.33 -21.53 -19.23
CA SER A 147 21.17 -20.65 -20.40
C SER A 147 22.32 -19.64 -20.57
N LEU A 148 23.04 -19.36 -19.49
CA LEU A 148 24.23 -18.52 -19.52
C LEU A 148 25.42 -19.23 -20.20
N ARG A 149 26.48 -18.47 -20.51
CA ARG A 149 27.68 -19.02 -21.13
C ARG A 149 28.37 -20.01 -20.19
N LYS A 150 29.06 -21.01 -20.76
CA LYS A 150 29.84 -21.98 -20.00
C LYS A 150 30.86 -21.25 -19.11
N ASN A 151 30.84 -21.52 -17.80
CA ASN A 151 31.58 -20.84 -16.73
C ASN A 151 31.08 -19.44 -16.32
N SER A 152 29.90 -18.97 -16.76
CA SER A 152 29.22 -17.83 -16.11
C SER A 152 28.78 -18.21 -14.69
N SER A 153 28.87 -17.26 -13.78
CA SER A 153 28.35 -17.37 -12.41
C SER A 153 27.04 -16.60 -12.28
N VAL A 154 26.23 -16.92 -11.28
CA VAL A 154 24.98 -16.21 -10.96
C VAL A 154 25.06 -15.57 -9.59
N VAL A 155 24.36 -14.46 -9.39
CA VAL A 155 24.10 -13.90 -8.07
C VAL A 155 22.62 -14.08 -7.75
N ILE A 156 22.35 -14.79 -6.66
CA ILE A 156 21.04 -14.92 -6.03
C ILE A 156 20.80 -13.63 -5.24
N LYS A 157 19.60 -13.06 -5.37
CA LYS A 157 19.19 -11.83 -4.67
C LYS A 157 17.77 -11.99 -4.11
N ALA A 158 17.51 -11.44 -2.93
CA ALA A 158 16.15 -11.32 -2.40
C ALA A 158 15.34 -10.27 -3.18
N ILE A 159 14.07 -10.57 -3.49
CA ILE A 159 13.16 -9.64 -4.18
C ILE A 159 12.84 -8.45 -3.27
N SER A 160 12.48 -8.73 -2.02
CA SER A 160 12.11 -7.73 -1.01
C SER A 160 13.32 -7.03 -0.35
N GLY A 161 14.54 -7.22 -0.86
CA GLY A 161 15.79 -6.82 -0.21
C GLY A 161 16.56 -5.67 -0.89
N GLY A 162 17.18 -4.84 -0.06
CA GLY A 162 18.17 -3.82 -0.43
C GLY A 162 19.42 -3.89 0.45
N GLY A 163 20.53 -3.29 0.01
CA GLY A 163 21.75 -3.16 0.83
C GLY A 163 22.58 -4.43 1.03
N GLY A 164 22.53 -5.39 0.09
CA GLY A 164 23.47 -6.53 0.03
C GLY A 164 23.16 -7.74 0.91
N ARG A 165 22.17 -7.68 1.82
CA ARG A 165 21.74 -8.81 2.65
C ARG A 165 20.92 -9.82 1.83
N GLY A 166 21.07 -11.12 2.07
CA GLY A 166 20.44 -12.16 1.27
C GLY A 166 20.99 -12.31 -0.15
N MET A 167 22.20 -11.80 -0.43
CA MET A 167 22.86 -11.92 -1.73
C MET A 167 23.98 -12.95 -1.71
N ARG A 168 23.95 -13.92 -2.65
CA ARG A 168 24.94 -15.02 -2.72
C ARG A 168 25.39 -15.29 -4.15
N VAL A 169 26.70 -15.33 -4.37
CA VAL A 169 27.29 -15.68 -5.68
C VAL A 169 27.47 -17.19 -5.77
N VAL A 170 27.00 -17.80 -6.86
CA VAL A 170 27.10 -19.23 -7.13
C VAL A 170 27.85 -19.45 -8.44
N SER A 171 28.92 -20.23 -8.38
CA SER A 171 29.80 -20.51 -9.52
C SER A 171 29.61 -21.91 -10.12
N LYS A 172 29.08 -22.87 -9.35
CA LYS A 172 28.79 -24.24 -9.82
C LYS A 172 27.32 -24.59 -9.67
N THR A 173 26.77 -25.35 -10.61
CA THR A 173 25.36 -25.81 -10.60
C THR A 173 25.03 -26.64 -9.36
N ASP A 174 25.99 -27.40 -8.85
CA ASP A 174 25.79 -28.31 -7.71
C ASP A 174 25.64 -27.54 -6.38
N GLU A 175 26.32 -26.38 -6.28
CA GLU A 175 26.26 -25.45 -5.14
C GLU A 175 24.97 -24.59 -5.15
N LEU A 176 24.23 -24.59 -6.26
CA LEU A 176 23.07 -23.71 -6.46
C LEU A 176 21.92 -24.07 -5.52
N ARG A 177 21.66 -25.36 -5.25
CA ARG A 177 20.55 -25.79 -4.40
C ARG A 177 20.72 -25.27 -2.97
N GLU A 178 21.85 -25.62 -2.35
CA GLU A 178 22.21 -25.25 -0.99
C GLU A 178 22.33 -23.72 -0.83
N SER A 179 22.85 -23.01 -1.84
CA SER A 179 22.96 -21.56 -1.82
C SER A 179 21.62 -20.85 -1.98
N PHE A 180 20.69 -21.43 -2.75
CA PHE A 180 19.34 -20.92 -2.93
C PHE A 180 18.50 -21.13 -1.67
N ASP A 181 18.50 -22.33 -1.10
CA ASP A 181 17.75 -22.63 0.12
C ASP A 181 18.29 -21.79 1.32
N ARG A 182 19.61 -21.58 1.42
CA ARG A 182 20.21 -20.65 2.42
C ARG A 182 19.83 -19.20 2.18
N ALA A 183 19.87 -18.71 0.92
CA ALA A 183 19.47 -17.34 0.60
C ALA A 183 17.98 -17.10 0.91
N ALA A 184 17.12 -18.09 0.68
CA ALA A 184 15.68 -18.00 0.97
C ALA A 184 15.42 -17.95 2.48
N SER A 185 16.15 -18.75 3.27
CA SER A 185 16.10 -18.70 4.74
C SER A 185 16.60 -17.37 5.29
N GLU A 186 17.72 -16.85 4.77
CA GLU A 186 18.27 -15.54 5.14
C GLU A 186 17.33 -14.38 4.77
N ALA A 187 16.70 -14.46 3.58
CA ALA A 187 15.71 -13.48 3.13
C ALA A 187 14.42 -13.54 3.97
N LYS A 188 13.96 -14.75 4.33
CA LYS A 188 12.82 -14.94 5.25
C LYS A 188 13.11 -14.34 6.62
N ALA A 189 14.30 -14.59 7.18
CA ALA A 189 14.72 -14.02 8.47
C ALA A 189 14.90 -12.49 8.43
N SER A 190 15.42 -11.94 7.32
CA SER A 190 15.78 -10.51 7.22
C SER A 190 14.65 -9.61 6.72
N PHE A 191 13.76 -10.13 5.88
CA PHE A 191 12.76 -9.36 5.12
C PHE A 191 11.33 -9.94 5.21
N ASN A 192 11.12 -10.98 6.01
CA ASN A 192 9.85 -11.72 6.13
C ASN A 192 9.31 -12.24 4.77
N SER A 193 10.20 -12.49 3.81
CA SER A 193 9.88 -12.99 2.47
C SER A 193 10.99 -13.93 2.00
N PRO A 194 10.69 -15.20 1.65
CA PRO A 194 11.67 -16.14 1.12
C PRO A 194 11.94 -15.95 -0.38
N ASP A 195 11.35 -14.92 -1.01
CA ASP A 195 11.31 -14.82 -2.47
C ASP A 195 12.62 -14.29 -3.06
N LEU A 196 13.17 -15.08 -3.99
CA LEU A 196 14.46 -14.86 -4.62
C LEU A 196 14.34 -14.71 -6.14
N TYR A 197 15.31 -14.00 -6.71
CA TYR A 197 15.56 -13.93 -8.14
C TYR A 197 17.06 -14.06 -8.44
N LEU A 198 17.41 -14.33 -9.70
CA LEU A 198 18.80 -14.50 -10.13
C LEU A 198 19.21 -13.46 -11.17
N GLU A 199 20.47 -13.05 -11.13
CA GLU A 199 21.14 -12.27 -12.17
C GLU A 199 22.47 -12.93 -12.57
N GLU A 200 22.98 -12.63 -13.77
CA GLU A 200 24.35 -12.95 -14.15
C GLU A 200 25.34 -12.17 -13.27
N TYR A 201 26.31 -12.88 -12.70
CA TYR A 201 27.33 -12.27 -11.86
C TYR A 201 28.53 -11.78 -12.69
N LEU A 202 28.59 -10.46 -12.86
CA LEU A 202 29.60 -9.78 -13.68
C LEU A 202 30.87 -9.48 -12.88
N LYS A 203 31.73 -10.50 -12.72
CA LYS A 203 33.02 -10.39 -12.01
C LYS A 203 33.95 -9.34 -12.66
N ASN A 204 34.68 -8.58 -11.84
CA ASN A 204 35.63 -7.53 -12.23
C ASN A 204 35.01 -6.34 -12.99
N TYR A 205 33.73 -6.05 -12.80
CA TYR A 205 33.12 -4.79 -13.27
C TYR A 205 33.29 -3.70 -12.21
N ARG A 206 33.33 -2.44 -12.65
CA ARG A 206 33.29 -1.24 -11.80
C ARG A 206 31.85 -0.84 -11.56
N HIS A 207 31.58 -0.20 -10.43
CA HIS A 207 30.27 0.38 -10.16
C HIS A 207 30.34 1.88 -10.47
N ILE A 208 29.64 2.31 -11.52
CA ILE A 208 29.60 3.69 -12.02
C ILE A 208 28.17 4.21 -11.96
N GLU A 209 28.02 5.46 -11.55
CA GLU A 209 26.74 6.10 -11.35
C GLU A 209 26.66 7.42 -12.11
N PHE A 210 25.47 7.78 -12.61
CA PHE A 210 25.22 9.12 -13.15
C PHE A 210 24.19 9.86 -12.30
N GLN A 211 24.59 11.04 -11.80
CA GLN A 211 23.67 11.95 -11.12
C GLN A 211 22.78 12.65 -12.14
N ILE A 212 21.47 12.52 -11.99
CA ILE A 212 20.48 13.17 -12.85
C ILE A 212 19.65 14.18 -12.04
N ILE A 213 19.27 15.28 -12.69
CA ILE A 213 18.23 16.21 -12.25
C ILE A 213 17.19 16.38 -13.37
N GLY A 214 15.90 16.32 -13.03
CA GLY A 214 14.79 16.61 -13.95
C GLY A 214 13.75 17.51 -13.28
N ASP A 215 13.01 18.30 -14.06
CA ASP A 215 12.02 19.26 -13.54
C ASP A 215 10.54 18.85 -13.75
N GLY A 216 10.29 17.60 -14.15
CA GLY A 216 8.95 17.08 -14.40
C GLY A 216 8.31 17.55 -15.72
N THR A 217 8.87 18.54 -16.41
CA THR A 217 8.35 18.98 -17.73
C THR A 217 8.78 18.06 -18.88
N GLY A 218 9.80 17.23 -18.64
CA GLY A 218 10.54 16.48 -19.65
C GLY A 218 11.97 16.99 -19.85
N ALA A 219 12.31 18.19 -19.32
CA ALA A 219 13.69 18.66 -19.27
C ALA A 219 14.47 17.90 -18.18
N VAL A 220 15.63 17.37 -18.58
CA VAL A 220 16.54 16.56 -17.75
C VAL A 220 17.98 16.96 -18.07
N SER A 221 18.89 16.89 -17.11
CA SER A 221 20.33 17.08 -17.33
C SER A 221 21.15 16.19 -16.39
N HIS A 222 22.38 15.84 -16.80
CA HIS A 222 23.31 15.04 -16.00
C HIS A 222 24.30 15.95 -15.26
N LEU A 223 24.60 15.59 -14.01
CA LEU A 223 25.54 16.26 -13.13
C LEU A 223 26.81 15.39 -12.96
N HIS A 224 27.24 14.82 -14.09
CA HIS A 224 28.37 13.90 -14.23
C HIS A 224 28.27 12.63 -13.35
N GLU A 225 29.36 11.86 -13.37
CA GLU A 225 29.45 10.52 -12.81
C GLU A 225 30.12 10.44 -11.44
N ARG A 226 29.84 9.33 -10.73
CA ARG A 226 30.60 8.85 -9.58
C ARG A 226 31.10 7.44 -9.85
N GLU A 227 32.19 7.08 -9.18
CA GLU A 227 32.67 5.70 -9.08
C GLU A 227 32.57 5.21 -7.64
N CYS A 228 31.79 4.15 -7.46
CA CYS A 228 31.45 3.52 -6.19
C CYS A 228 31.92 2.05 -6.15
N SER A 229 32.95 1.73 -6.94
CA SER A 229 33.57 0.40 -7.05
C SER A 229 34.13 -0.14 -5.73
N ILE A 230 34.46 0.72 -4.77
CA ILE A 230 35.03 0.33 -3.47
C ILE A 230 33.91 0.02 -2.49
N GLN A 231 33.57 -1.26 -2.44
CA GLN A 231 32.53 -1.81 -1.59
C GLN A 231 33.02 -3.06 -0.87
N ARG A 232 32.44 -3.36 0.29
CA ARG A 232 32.60 -4.61 1.04
C ARG A 232 31.24 -5.31 1.07
N ARG A 233 31.12 -6.52 0.50
CA ARG A 233 29.82 -7.25 0.45
C ARG A 233 28.65 -6.34 0.02
N TYR A 234 28.86 -5.56 -1.04
CA TYR A 234 27.91 -4.57 -1.62
C TYR A 234 27.60 -3.32 -0.77
N GLN A 235 28.27 -3.10 0.37
CA GLN A 235 28.23 -1.81 1.08
C GLN A 235 29.34 -0.87 0.57
N LYS A 236 28.95 0.29 0.05
CA LYS A 236 29.88 1.32 -0.49
C LYS A 236 30.72 1.91 0.66
N LEU A 237 32.05 1.98 0.51
CA LEU A 237 32.99 2.49 1.51
C LEU A 237 33.69 3.79 1.08
N ILE A 238 34.07 3.87 -0.20
CA ILE A 238 34.76 5.02 -0.79
C ILE A 238 34.12 5.34 -2.15
N GLU A 239 33.76 6.60 -2.34
CA GLU A 239 33.20 7.12 -3.59
C GLU A 239 34.09 8.21 -4.18
N ILE A 240 34.20 8.24 -5.51
CA ILE A 240 35.08 9.14 -6.26
C ILE A 240 34.25 9.90 -7.30
N ALA A 241 34.48 11.20 -7.47
CA ALA A 241 33.94 11.97 -8.59
C ALA A 241 35.01 12.92 -9.18
N PRO A 242 35.09 13.11 -10.51
CA PRO A 242 34.55 12.22 -11.54
C PRO A 242 35.23 10.84 -11.48
N SER A 243 34.75 9.84 -12.23
CA SER A 243 35.42 8.54 -12.29
C SER A 243 36.77 8.66 -13.01
N PRO A 244 37.91 8.29 -12.38
CA PRO A 244 39.21 8.26 -13.03
C PRO A 244 39.38 7.08 -14.00
N SER A 245 38.31 6.34 -14.31
CA SER A 245 38.32 5.07 -15.03
C SER A 245 37.70 5.11 -16.42
N LEU A 246 36.86 6.11 -16.70
CA LEU A 246 36.08 6.15 -17.93
C LEU A 246 36.83 6.82 -19.07
N ASN A 247 36.84 6.15 -20.23
CA ASN A 247 37.17 6.83 -21.47
C ASN A 247 35.97 7.72 -21.93
N PRO A 248 36.19 8.78 -22.73
CA PRO A 248 35.13 9.69 -23.13
C PRO A 248 33.99 9.05 -23.93
N GLU A 249 34.27 8.03 -24.74
CA GLU A 249 33.25 7.36 -25.57
C GLU A 249 32.24 6.58 -24.70
N LEU A 250 32.76 5.81 -23.75
CA LEU A 250 31.97 5.03 -22.79
C LEU A 250 31.15 5.94 -21.87
N LYS A 251 31.76 7.05 -21.41
CA LYS A 251 31.09 8.08 -20.62
C LYS A 251 29.90 8.67 -21.39
N THR A 252 30.08 9.07 -22.65
CA THR A 252 28.98 9.62 -23.48
C THR A 252 27.84 8.62 -23.66
N LYS A 253 28.13 7.34 -23.97
CA LYS A 253 27.09 6.31 -24.13
C LYS A 253 26.24 6.11 -22.87
N MET A 254 26.86 6.13 -21.69
CA MET A 254 26.13 6.00 -20.42
C MET A 254 25.37 7.28 -20.03
N ILE A 255 25.88 8.46 -20.39
CA ILE A 255 25.14 9.74 -20.26
C ILE A 255 23.87 9.68 -21.12
N GLU A 256 23.99 9.31 -22.40
CA GLU A 256 22.85 9.19 -23.32
C GLU A 256 21.80 8.21 -22.80
N ALA A 257 22.21 7.02 -22.37
CA ALA A 257 21.32 6.04 -21.74
C ALA A 257 20.60 6.61 -20.49
N SER A 258 21.33 7.31 -19.61
CA SER A 258 20.78 7.90 -18.39
C SER A 258 19.77 9.01 -18.67
N LEU A 259 20.06 9.87 -19.66
CA LEU A 259 19.19 10.96 -20.07
C LEU A 259 17.91 10.43 -20.73
N VAL A 260 18.01 9.48 -21.66
CA VAL A 260 16.85 8.89 -22.36
C VAL A 260 15.92 8.19 -21.36
N LEU A 261 16.46 7.44 -20.40
CA LEU A 261 15.68 6.77 -19.35
C LEU A 261 14.88 7.77 -18.50
N ALA A 262 15.53 8.84 -18.02
CA ALA A 262 14.90 9.85 -17.18
C ALA A 262 13.92 10.78 -17.95
N GLN A 263 14.20 11.09 -19.22
CA GLN A 263 13.31 11.87 -20.08
C GLN A 263 12.00 11.11 -20.37
N THR A 264 12.09 9.80 -20.63
CA THR A 264 10.93 8.93 -20.95
C THR A 264 9.86 8.96 -19.84
N VAL A 265 10.28 8.97 -18.58
CA VAL A 265 9.37 9.05 -17.42
C VAL A 265 9.05 10.47 -16.96
N LYS A 266 9.54 11.50 -17.66
CA LYS A 266 9.48 12.93 -17.27
C LYS A 266 9.91 13.14 -15.82
N TYR A 267 11.14 12.73 -15.51
CA TYR A 267 11.63 12.71 -14.13
C TYR A 267 11.54 14.07 -13.42
N GLU A 268 11.17 14.07 -12.14
CA GLU A 268 11.09 15.24 -11.27
C GLU A 268 11.99 15.04 -10.04
N GLY A 269 12.88 16.00 -9.77
CA GLY A 269 13.85 15.92 -8.67
C GLY A 269 15.16 15.25 -9.09
N LEU A 270 15.87 14.68 -8.10
CA LEU A 270 17.15 14.00 -8.31
C LEU A 270 16.96 12.49 -8.48
N ALA A 271 17.76 11.89 -9.37
CA ALA A 271 17.88 10.45 -9.55
C ALA A 271 19.36 10.06 -9.62
N THR A 272 19.68 8.81 -9.30
CA THR A 272 20.97 8.21 -9.71
C THR A 272 20.71 6.99 -10.58
N ILE A 273 21.35 6.94 -11.75
CA ILE A 273 21.32 5.78 -12.65
C ILE A 273 22.60 4.97 -12.41
N GLU A 274 22.46 3.71 -12.00
CA GLU A 274 23.58 2.84 -11.61
C GLU A 274 23.93 1.83 -12.72
N PHE A 275 25.23 1.67 -13.02
CA PHE A 275 25.77 0.79 -14.05
C PHE A 275 26.93 -0.07 -13.52
N LEU A 276 26.98 -1.33 -13.94
CA LEU A 276 28.20 -2.12 -13.93
C LEU A 276 28.97 -1.88 -15.22
N VAL A 277 30.26 -1.54 -15.13
CA VAL A 277 31.10 -1.14 -16.28
C VAL A 277 32.39 -1.97 -16.35
N ASN A 278 32.66 -2.58 -17.49
CA ASN A 278 33.96 -3.18 -17.80
C ASN A 278 34.70 -2.29 -18.80
N VAL A 279 35.66 -1.52 -18.28
CA VAL A 279 36.43 -0.51 -19.04
C VAL A 279 37.26 -1.15 -20.16
N GLU A 280 37.85 -2.33 -19.91
CA GLU A 280 38.69 -3.04 -20.88
C GLU A 280 37.91 -3.55 -22.09
N LYS A 281 36.66 -3.98 -21.87
CA LYS A 281 35.74 -4.46 -22.91
C LYS A 281 34.89 -3.35 -23.53
N ASN A 282 35.01 -2.11 -23.05
CA ASN A 282 34.16 -0.97 -23.40
C ASN A 282 32.65 -1.28 -23.24
N ASP A 283 32.31 -2.03 -22.18
CA ASP A 283 31.01 -2.68 -21.97
C ASP A 283 30.33 -2.19 -20.68
N PHE A 284 29.01 -1.99 -20.70
CA PHE A 284 28.25 -1.56 -19.53
C PHE A 284 26.87 -2.22 -19.44
N ARG A 285 26.33 -2.34 -18.21
CA ARG A 285 25.00 -2.88 -17.93
C ARG A 285 24.29 -2.03 -16.88
N PHE A 286 23.06 -1.61 -17.16
CA PHE A 286 22.17 -0.96 -16.20
C PHE A 286 21.82 -1.92 -15.07
N ILE A 287 21.92 -1.43 -13.83
CA ILE A 287 21.57 -2.14 -12.60
C ILE A 287 20.18 -1.71 -12.15
N GLU A 288 20.05 -0.44 -11.77
CA GLU A 288 18.86 0.16 -11.17
C GLU A 288 18.89 1.70 -11.30
N CYS A 289 17.75 2.32 -11.03
CA CYS A 289 17.63 3.77 -10.84
C CYS A 289 17.23 4.00 -9.40
N ASN A 290 18.05 4.73 -8.64
CA ASN A 290 17.74 5.15 -7.27
C ASN A 290 16.96 6.47 -7.33
N PRO A 291 15.64 6.51 -7.04
CA PRO A 291 14.78 7.66 -7.34
C PRO A 291 14.82 8.73 -6.22
N ARG A 292 16.01 9.01 -5.70
CA ARG A 292 16.25 9.85 -4.52
C ARG A 292 17.65 10.48 -4.52
N LEU A 293 17.89 11.32 -3.52
CA LEU A 293 19.23 11.72 -3.13
C LEU A 293 20.01 10.50 -2.62
N GLN A 294 21.32 10.46 -2.83
CA GLN A 294 22.22 9.40 -2.31
C GLN A 294 23.17 9.97 -1.25
N VAL A 295 23.77 9.11 -0.43
CA VAL A 295 24.67 9.49 0.67
C VAL A 295 25.90 10.24 0.12
N GLU A 296 26.40 9.73 -1.01
CA GLU A 296 27.51 10.12 -1.85
C GLU A 296 27.26 11.29 -2.82
N HIS A 297 26.11 11.96 -2.73
CA HIS A 297 25.84 13.20 -3.51
C HIS A 297 26.92 14.29 -3.31
N THR A 298 27.56 14.26 -2.14
CA THR A 298 28.60 15.18 -1.66
C THR A 298 29.85 15.27 -2.55
N VAL A 299 30.25 14.19 -3.23
CA VAL A 299 31.41 14.25 -4.16
C VAL A 299 31.03 14.98 -5.45
N THR A 300 29.80 14.80 -5.94
CA THR A 300 29.24 15.57 -7.06
C THR A 300 29.13 17.05 -6.70
N GLU A 301 28.64 17.38 -5.51
CA GLU A 301 28.62 18.77 -5.00
C GLU A 301 30.01 19.40 -4.98
N SER A 302 31.02 18.63 -4.55
CA SER A 302 32.39 19.12 -4.39
C SER A 302 33.07 19.46 -5.71
N VAL A 303 32.92 18.62 -6.75
CA VAL A 303 33.57 18.88 -8.06
C VAL A 303 32.82 19.88 -8.95
N LEU A 304 31.51 20.06 -8.73
CA LEU A 304 30.69 21.02 -9.49
C LEU A 304 30.44 22.35 -8.75
N SER A 305 30.72 22.41 -7.44
CA SER A 305 30.34 23.54 -6.56
C SER A 305 28.83 23.86 -6.60
N LEU A 306 28.00 22.81 -6.62
CA LEU A 306 26.54 22.88 -6.62
C LEU A 306 25.98 22.38 -5.28
N ASP A 307 24.79 22.86 -4.91
CA ASP A 307 23.98 22.33 -3.81
C ASP A 307 22.81 21.55 -4.42
N LEU A 308 22.85 20.21 -4.29
CA LEU A 308 21.88 19.31 -4.91
C LEU A 308 20.56 19.31 -4.14
N VAL A 309 20.60 19.40 -2.80
CA VAL A 309 19.39 19.55 -1.97
C VAL A 309 18.66 20.84 -2.35
N LYS A 310 19.39 21.92 -2.62
CA LYS A 310 18.81 23.20 -3.07
C LYS A 310 18.16 23.07 -4.43
N ALA A 311 18.78 22.37 -5.38
CA ALA A 311 18.18 22.07 -6.67
C ALA A 311 16.89 21.26 -6.51
N GLN A 312 16.89 20.22 -5.67
CA GLN A 312 15.74 19.36 -5.39
C GLN A 312 14.56 20.15 -4.79
N ILE A 313 14.82 20.99 -3.78
CA ILE A 313 13.80 21.88 -3.17
C ILE A 313 13.27 22.90 -4.17
N GLN A 314 14.11 23.44 -5.04
CA GLN A 314 13.71 24.42 -6.04
C GLN A 314 12.86 23.82 -7.16
N VAL A 315 13.20 22.63 -7.65
CA VAL A 315 12.36 21.85 -8.57
C VAL A 315 11.02 21.52 -7.92
N ALA A 316 11.01 21.00 -6.69
CA ALA A 316 9.78 20.72 -5.97
C ALA A 316 8.92 21.98 -5.70
N SER A 317 9.54 23.17 -5.69
CA SER A 317 8.84 24.46 -5.64
C SER A 317 8.26 24.91 -7.00
N GLY A 318 8.34 24.08 -8.04
CA GLY A 318 7.83 24.35 -9.39
C GLY A 318 8.78 25.11 -10.31
N LYS A 319 10.08 25.21 -9.99
CA LYS A 319 11.05 25.87 -10.88
C LYS A 319 11.59 24.91 -11.93
N THR A 320 11.70 25.37 -13.17
CA THR A 320 12.31 24.60 -14.27
C THR A 320 13.84 24.64 -14.23
N LEU A 321 14.51 23.67 -14.87
CA LEU A 321 15.98 23.61 -14.96
C LEU A 321 16.57 24.92 -15.52
N ARG A 322 15.88 25.54 -16.49
CA ARG A 322 16.24 26.84 -17.05
C ARG A 322 16.18 27.99 -16.04
N GLN A 323 15.20 28.00 -15.15
CA GLN A 323 15.07 29.03 -14.12
C GLN A 323 16.13 28.92 -13.02
N ILE A 324 16.61 27.70 -12.74
CA ILE A 324 17.65 27.42 -11.74
C ILE A 324 19.07 27.30 -12.34
N LYS A 325 19.20 27.50 -13.66
CA LYS A 325 20.46 27.41 -14.44
C LYS A 325 21.12 26.02 -14.37
N LEU A 326 20.32 24.96 -14.41
CA LEU A 326 20.76 23.55 -14.47
C LEU A 326 20.32 22.86 -15.78
N GLU A 327 20.13 23.60 -16.86
CA GLU A 327 20.15 23.02 -18.21
C GLU A 327 21.58 22.55 -18.55
N GLN A 328 21.74 21.51 -19.38
CA GLN A 328 23.04 20.90 -19.67
C GLN A 328 24.16 21.90 -20.05
N LYS A 329 23.83 22.93 -20.82
CA LYS A 329 24.74 24.03 -21.23
C LYS A 329 25.26 24.91 -20.07
N ASN A 330 24.68 24.79 -18.88
CA ASN A 330 25.01 25.58 -17.70
C ASN A 330 25.70 24.76 -16.60
N ILE A 331 25.72 23.44 -16.73
CA ILE A 331 26.44 22.56 -15.82
C ILE A 331 27.92 22.59 -16.18
N PRO A 332 28.83 22.90 -15.24
CA PRO A 332 30.25 22.97 -15.52
C PRO A 332 30.86 21.57 -15.67
N GLU A 333 31.91 21.44 -16.48
CA GLU A 333 32.77 20.26 -16.42
C GLU A 333 33.44 20.17 -15.03
N PRO A 334 33.57 18.97 -14.45
CA PRO A 334 34.19 18.78 -13.14
C PRO A 334 35.67 19.18 -13.19
N ARG A 335 36.15 19.82 -12.12
CA ARG A 335 37.56 20.24 -12.00
C ARG A 335 38.25 19.37 -10.97
N GLY A 336 39.30 18.65 -11.35
CA GLY A 336 40.01 17.76 -10.44
C GLY A 336 39.13 16.65 -9.87
N TYR A 337 39.39 16.20 -8.63
CA TYR A 337 38.77 15.01 -8.04
C TYR A 337 38.31 15.23 -6.60
N ALA A 338 37.14 14.69 -6.26
CA ALA A 338 36.65 14.51 -4.90
C ALA A 338 36.64 13.02 -4.52
N ILE A 339 36.95 12.74 -3.25
CA ILE A 339 36.85 11.41 -2.63
C ILE A 339 36.06 11.55 -1.34
N GLN A 340 35.02 10.74 -1.17
CA GLN A 340 34.33 10.52 0.11
C GLN A 340 34.79 9.20 0.73
N SER A 341 34.93 9.17 2.05
CA SER A 341 35.07 7.94 2.83
C SER A 341 34.00 7.86 3.91
N ARG A 342 33.34 6.69 4.01
CA ARG A 342 32.27 6.42 4.98
C ARG A 342 32.84 5.84 6.26
N VAL A 343 32.86 6.66 7.32
CA VAL A 343 33.34 6.25 8.65
C VAL A 343 32.18 5.63 9.41
N ASN A 344 32.29 4.34 9.72
CA ASN A 344 31.24 3.51 10.32
C ASN A 344 31.68 2.94 11.67
N MET A 345 30.71 2.66 12.55
CA MET A 345 30.88 1.92 13.82
C MET A 345 31.03 0.40 13.57
N GLU A 346 32.07 0.01 12.85
CA GLU A 346 32.39 -1.41 12.63
C GLU A 346 33.91 -1.65 12.68
N THR A 347 34.34 -2.77 13.27
CA THR A 347 35.67 -3.34 13.06
C THR A 347 35.60 -4.44 12.00
N ILE A 348 36.74 -4.80 11.42
CA ILE A 348 36.83 -5.89 10.44
C ILE A 348 37.83 -6.94 10.93
N ASP A 349 37.43 -8.20 10.89
CA ASP A 349 38.26 -9.34 11.28
C ASP A 349 39.19 -9.81 10.14
N SER A 350 40.02 -10.81 10.41
CA SER A 350 40.92 -11.41 9.40
C SER A 350 40.22 -12.09 8.22
N GLN A 351 38.89 -12.31 8.30
CA GLN A 351 38.04 -12.94 7.28
C GLN A 351 37.14 -11.92 6.56
N GLY A 352 37.29 -10.61 6.83
CA GLY A 352 36.52 -9.54 6.20
C GLY A 352 35.05 -9.49 6.63
N ILE A 353 34.71 -10.18 7.71
CA ILE A 353 33.45 -10.00 8.44
C ILE A 353 33.58 -8.68 9.20
N ALA A 354 32.51 -7.89 9.19
CA ALA A 354 32.48 -6.66 9.96
C ALA A 354 31.62 -6.86 11.20
N ASN A 355 32.19 -6.52 12.34
CA ASN A 355 31.57 -6.63 13.64
C ASN A 355 31.08 -5.22 14.02
N PRO A 356 29.76 -4.97 14.04
CA PRO A 356 29.23 -3.66 14.40
C PRO A 356 29.48 -3.40 15.88
N GLY A 357 29.77 -2.15 16.23
CA GLY A 357 29.96 -1.73 17.60
C GLY A 357 29.05 -0.59 18.03
N GLY A 358 29.14 -0.25 19.30
CA GLY A 358 28.43 0.87 19.93
C GLY A 358 29.21 1.39 21.15
N GLY A 359 28.71 2.45 21.77
CA GLY A 359 29.34 3.08 22.92
C GLY A 359 29.09 4.59 22.97
N ILE A 360 29.93 5.31 23.71
CA ILE A 360 29.84 6.76 23.87
C ILE A 360 31.03 7.40 23.17
N PHE A 361 30.81 8.45 22.37
CA PHE A 361 31.90 9.22 21.75
C PHE A 361 32.62 10.06 22.82
N GLU A 362 33.64 9.53 23.49
CA GLU A 362 34.41 10.27 24.51
C GLU A 362 35.13 11.49 23.92
N LYS A 363 35.68 11.33 22.71
CA LYS A 363 36.31 12.38 21.90
C LYS A 363 35.74 12.33 20.49
N PHE A 364 35.56 13.48 19.86
CA PHE A 364 34.96 13.59 18.53
C PHE A 364 35.45 14.85 17.80
N ASP A 365 36.67 14.81 17.27
CA ASP A 365 37.30 15.92 16.57
C ASP A 365 37.23 15.70 15.04
N LEU A 366 36.28 16.33 14.37
CA LEU A 366 36.13 16.21 12.91
C LEU A 366 37.30 16.89 12.17
N PRO A 367 37.83 16.28 11.09
CA PRO A 367 38.89 16.87 10.30
C PRO A 367 38.38 18.07 9.51
N SER A 368 39.25 19.06 9.31
CA SER A 368 38.89 20.34 8.69
C SER A 368 40.03 20.91 7.83
N GLY A 369 39.79 22.10 7.25
CA GLY A 369 40.75 22.83 6.44
C GLY A 369 40.40 22.90 4.94
N PRO A 370 41.24 23.55 4.12
CA PRO A 370 40.96 23.78 2.70
C PRO A 370 40.78 22.48 1.91
N GLY A 371 39.64 22.36 1.22
CA GLY A 371 39.29 21.18 0.43
C GLY A 371 38.90 19.95 1.28
N VAL A 372 38.49 20.15 2.54
CA VAL A 372 37.94 19.11 3.42
C VAL A 372 36.55 19.52 3.90
N ARG A 373 35.59 18.60 3.78
CA ARG A 373 34.21 18.71 4.27
C ARG A 373 33.90 17.46 5.10
N ALA A 374 33.26 17.66 6.25
CA ALA A 374 32.80 16.57 7.09
C ALA A 374 31.29 16.73 7.34
N ASP A 375 30.51 15.75 6.89
CA ASP A 375 29.07 15.66 7.13
C ASP A 375 28.85 14.55 8.18
N SER A 376 28.30 14.89 9.35
CA SER A 376 28.23 14.01 10.52
C SER A 376 27.10 14.44 11.46
N TYR A 377 26.60 13.52 12.30
CA TYR A 377 25.74 13.81 13.45
C TYR A 377 26.42 13.64 14.82
N GLY A 378 27.66 13.15 14.86
CA GLY A 378 28.37 12.88 16.12
C GLY A 378 28.87 14.14 16.83
N TYR A 379 28.98 14.04 18.15
CA TYR A 379 29.61 15.02 19.05
C TYR A 379 30.11 14.32 20.31
N ALA A 380 31.04 14.93 21.06
CA ALA A 380 31.57 14.33 22.28
C ALA A 380 30.50 14.20 23.37
N GLY A 381 30.41 13.03 24.01
CA GLY A 381 29.35 12.66 24.95
C GLY A 381 28.08 12.08 24.29
N TYR A 382 28.04 11.90 22.97
CA TYR A 382 26.92 11.24 22.30
C TYR A 382 27.00 9.71 22.48
N GLU A 383 25.94 9.12 23.03
CA GLU A 383 25.74 7.67 23.13
C GLU A 383 25.11 7.13 21.85
N THR A 384 25.69 6.05 21.30
CA THR A 384 25.24 5.49 20.02
C THR A 384 24.18 4.42 20.21
N ASN A 385 23.19 4.42 19.32
CA ASN A 385 22.06 3.51 19.37
C ASN A 385 22.17 2.47 18.24
N PRO A 386 22.31 1.16 18.55
CA PRO A 386 22.51 0.10 17.57
C PRO A 386 21.27 -0.22 16.71
N LEU A 387 20.11 0.40 16.97
CA LEU A 387 18.90 0.28 16.16
C LEU A 387 18.92 1.14 14.89
N PHE A 388 20.01 1.89 14.65
CA PHE A 388 20.20 2.75 13.48
C PHE A 388 21.47 2.36 12.68
N ASP A 389 21.64 2.99 11.51
CA ASP A 389 22.80 2.75 10.65
C ASP A 389 24.13 3.12 11.32
N SER A 390 25.16 2.32 11.03
CA SER A 390 26.52 2.41 11.58
C SER A 390 27.30 3.64 11.10
N LEU A 391 26.87 4.30 10.02
CA LEU A 391 27.53 5.48 9.45
C LEU A 391 27.58 6.62 10.47
N ILE A 392 28.77 7.00 10.90
CA ILE A 392 29.03 8.11 11.85
C ILE A 392 29.18 9.42 11.08
N ALA A 393 30.06 9.42 10.09
CA ALA A 393 30.53 10.60 9.39
C ALA A 393 30.98 10.26 7.96
N LYS A 394 30.82 11.24 7.08
CA LYS A 394 31.32 11.22 5.70
C LYS A 394 32.46 12.22 5.61
N ILE A 395 33.68 11.74 5.35
CA ILE A 395 34.86 12.59 5.18
C ILE A 395 35.10 12.79 3.70
N ILE A 396 34.75 13.98 3.20
CA ILE A 396 34.83 14.35 1.79
C ILE A 396 36.03 15.27 1.59
N THR A 397 36.90 14.92 0.66
CA THR A 397 38.08 15.72 0.33
C THR A 397 38.16 15.98 -1.16
N TYR A 398 38.35 17.24 -1.51
CA TYR A 398 38.39 17.73 -2.88
C TYR A 398 39.78 18.27 -3.22
N SER A 399 40.28 17.94 -4.41
CA SER A 399 41.50 18.50 -4.99
C SER A 399 41.21 19.07 -6.37
N PRO A 400 41.47 20.37 -6.63
CA PRO A 400 41.25 20.98 -7.94
C PRO A 400 42.36 20.63 -8.97
N GLU A 401 43.45 20.00 -8.54
CA GLU A 401 44.47 19.45 -9.43
C GLU A 401 43.91 18.25 -10.22
N ASP A 402 44.21 18.17 -11.51
CA ASP A 402 43.94 16.99 -12.35
C ASP A 402 44.93 15.85 -12.05
N ASN A 403 44.94 15.43 -10.79
CA ASN A 403 45.76 14.35 -10.27
C ASN A 403 45.02 13.68 -9.11
N PHE A 404 44.34 12.58 -9.42
CA PHE A 404 43.61 11.75 -8.46
C PHE A 404 44.42 11.44 -7.19
N LYS A 405 45.75 11.22 -7.30
CA LYS A 405 46.62 10.91 -6.15
C LYS A 405 46.70 12.03 -5.11
N GLN A 406 46.40 13.27 -5.46
CA GLN A 406 46.37 14.40 -4.51
C GLN A 406 45.11 14.39 -3.66
N ALA A 407 43.96 14.02 -4.24
CA ALA A 407 42.72 13.78 -3.48
C ALA A 407 42.91 12.62 -2.50
N ILE A 408 43.58 11.53 -2.90
CA ILE A 408 43.91 10.40 -2.01
C ILE A 408 44.75 10.85 -0.81
N LYS A 409 45.83 11.62 -1.05
CA LYS A 409 46.68 12.14 0.05
C LYS A 409 45.88 13.02 1.01
N ARG A 410 45.01 13.90 0.49
CA ARG A 410 44.18 14.79 1.30
C ARG A 410 43.15 14.01 2.11
N ASN A 411 42.55 12.96 1.54
CA ASN A 411 41.63 12.07 2.26
C ASN A 411 42.37 11.33 3.38
N TYR A 412 43.48 10.67 3.08
CA TYR A 412 44.29 9.93 4.06
C TYR A 412 44.72 10.81 5.24
N ARG A 413 45.27 12.00 4.96
CA ARG A 413 45.62 12.99 6.01
C ARG A 413 44.41 13.34 6.88
N SER A 414 43.25 13.54 6.26
CA SER A 414 42.02 13.92 6.98
C SER A 414 41.46 12.76 7.82
N LEU A 415 41.65 11.50 7.42
CA LEU A 415 41.34 10.33 8.25
C LEU A 415 42.35 10.11 9.40
N CYS A 416 43.61 10.56 9.25
CA CYS A 416 44.58 10.62 10.34
C CYS A 416 44.30 11.75 11.33
N GLU A 417 43.60 12.82 10.92
CA GLU A 417 43.24 13.95 11.77
C GLU A 417 41.90 13.77 12.51
N PHE A 418 41.05 12.82 12.08
CA PHE A 418 39.78 12.53 12.74
C PHE A 418 40.03 11.74 14.03
N LYS A 419 39.89 12.39 15.20
CA LYS A 419 39.87 11.70 16.50
C LYS A 419 38.46 11.26 16.85
N ILE A 420 38.30 9.96 17.11
CA ILE A 420 37.13 9.37 17.74
C ILE A 420 37.59 8.29 18.72
N THR A 421 37.09 8.33 19.96
CA THR A 421 37.37 7.32 21.01
C THR A 421 36.08 6.95 21.75
N GLY A 422 36.10 5.81 22.45
CA GLY A 422 34.93 5.24 23.12
C GLY A 422 34.00 4.39 22.22
N VAL A 423 34.31 4.27 20.93
CA VAL A 423 33.68 3.31 19.99
C VAL A 423 34.71 2.70 19.03
N PRO A 424 34.52 1.44 18.59
CA PRO A 424 35.27 0.87 17.47
C PRO A 424 34.82 1.49 16.13
N THR A 425 35.76 1.68 15.19
CA THR A 425 35.45 2.25 13.86
C THR A 425 36.28 1.65 12.73
N ASN A 426 35.79 1.79 11.49
CA ASN A 426 36.49 1.33 10.29
C ASN A 426 37.61 2.28 9.80
N LEU A 427 38.05 3.25 10.61
CA LEU A 427 39.00 4.29 10.20
C LEU A 427 40.32 3.72 9.65
N ASP A 428 40.87 2.69 10.29
CA ASP A 428 42.15 2.11 9.87
C ASP A 428 42.02 1.29 8.58
N LEU A 429 40.87 0.64 8.35
CA LEU A 429 40.55 0.03 7.06
C LEU A 429 40.56 1.08 5.94
N LEU A 430 39.87 2.22 6.14
CA LEU A 430 39.81 3.29 5.14
C LEU A 430 41.21 3.85 4.85
N LYS A 431 42.02 4.09 5.89
CA LYS A 431 43.43 4.47 5.74
C LYS A 431 44.23 3.42 4.96
N ASN A 432 44.03 2.12 5.24
CA ASN A 432 44.65 1.00 4.54
C ASN A 432 44.29 0.95 3.04
N ILE A 433 43.02 1.19 2.67
CA ILE A 433 42.59 1.28 1.27
C ILE A 433 43.29 2.44 0.56
N LEU A 434 43.36 3.64 1.17
CA LEU A 434 44.00 4.82 0.58
C LEU A 434 45.54 4.70 0.42
N VAL A 435 46.19 3.79 1.16
CA VAL A 435 47.62 3.49 0.98
C VAL A 435 47.90 2.28 0.07
N ASN A 436 46.87 1.50 -0.29
CA ASN A 436 47.00 0.38 -1.23
C ASN A 436 47.43 0.88 -2.63
N GLN A 437 48.33 0.14 -3.28
CA GLN A 437 48.92 0.55 -4.56
C GLN A 437 47.96 0.41 -5.74
N ASP A 438 47.08 -0.58 -5.72
CA ASP A 438 46.09 -0.77 -6.79
C ASP A 438 45.01 0.30 -6.70
N PHE A 439 44.52 0.64 -5.49
CA PHE A 439 43.66 1.82 -5.30
C PHE A 439 44.33 3.12 -5.78
N ARG A 440 45.59 3.37 -5.39
CA ARG A 440 46.35 4.56 -5.81
C ARG A 440 46.59 4.67 -7.31
N ASN A 441 46.60 3.56 -8.03
CA ASN A 441 46.73 3.53 -9.48
C ASN A 441 45.38 3.26 -10.19
N ASN A 442 44.27 3.40 -9.46
CA ASN A 442 42.90 3.18 -9.95
C ASN A 442 42.69 1.80 -10.61
N LYS A 443 43.35 0.76 -10.12
CA LYS A 443 43.12 -0.65 -10.51
C LYS A 443 42.07 -1.26 -9.57
N VAL A 444 40.82 -0.83 -9.72
CA VAL A 444 39.74 -1.20 -8.80
C VAL A 444 38.51 -1.70 -9.55
N HIS A 445 37.70 -2.50 -8.85
CA HIS A 445 36.44 -3.08 -9.32
C HIS A 445 35.65 -3.56 -8.10
N THR A 446 34.40 -3.99 -8.29
CA THR A 446 33.48 -4.40 -7.22
C THR A 446 33.97 -5.52 -6.30
N ASN A 447 35.02 -6.25 -6.69
CA ASN A 447 35.71 -7.29 -5.89
C ASN A 447 37.05 -6.86 -5.26
N PHE A 448 37.39 -5.57 -5.33
CA PHE A 448 38.69 -5.07 -4.88
C PHE A 448 38.97 -5.38 -3.41
N PHE A 449 37.95 -5.26 -2.55
CA PHE A 449 38.07 -5.53 -1.12
C PHE A 449 38.39 -7.00 -0.86
N GLU A 450 37.61 -7.91 -1.45
CA GLU A 450 37.77 -9.36 -1.28
C GLU A 450 39.13 -9.85 -1.81
N ASP A 451 39.59 -9.32 -2.96
CA ASP A 451 40.88 -9.69 -3.54
C ASP A 451 42.09 -9.11 -2.76
N ASN A 452 41.93 -8.03 -1.99
CA ASN A 452 43.00 -7.38 -1.21
C ASN A 452 42.92 -7.64 0.31
N ILE A 453 41.92 -8.40 0.76
CA ILE A 453 41.51 -8.55 2.16
C ILE A 453 42.67 -8.65 3.17
N LYS A 454 43.59 -9.61 2.98
CA LYS A 454 44.75 -9.84 3.86
C LYS A 454 45.63 -8.59 4.04
N VAL A 455 45.84 -7.84 2.96
CA VAL A 455 46.67 -6.62 2.93
C VAL A 455 45.95 -5.40 3.50
N LEU A 456 44.61 -5.45 3.58
CA LEU A 456 43.77 -4.41 4.17
C LEU A 456 43.49 -4.64 5.66
N THR A 457 43.56 -5.90 6.13
CA THR A 457 43.43 -6.28 7.54
C THR A 457 44.77 -6.30 8.27
N ASP A 458 45.89 -6.55 7.58
CA ASP A 458 47.24 -6.41 8.17
C ASP A 458 47.48 -4.95 8.60
N LEU A 459 47.71 -4.75 9.91
CA LEU A 459 47.90 -3.44 10.51
C LEU A 459 49.18 -2.77 9.98
N LYS A 460 49.02 -1.70 9.22
CA LYS A 460 50.10 -0.74 8.95
C LYS A 460 50.06 0.34 10.01
N THR A 461 51.20 0.64 10.60
CA THR A 461 51.36 1.78 11.52
C THR A 461 51.10 3.08 10.76
N HIS A 462 49.92 3.64 10.93
CA HIS A 462 49.57 4.95 10.38
C HIS A 462 50.19 6.06 11.21
N SER A 463 50.52 7.17 10.55
CA SER A 463 51.02 8.38 11.21
C SER A 463 49.91 9.03 12.02
N ASP A 464 50.05 9.10 13.34
CA ASP A 464 49.31 10.05 14.15
C ASP A 464 49.88 11.46 13.89
N LEU A 465 49.10 12.27 13.17
CA LEU A 465 49.46 13.65 12.81
C LEU A 465 48.90 14.69 13.81
N SER A 466 48.19 14.22 14.83
CA SER A 466 47.44 15.08 15.75
C SER A 466 48.23 15.45 17.00
N ASP A 467 49.11 14.56 17.47
CA ASP A 467 50.01 14.79 18.59
C ASP A 467 51.39 15.26 18.07
N ILE A 468 51.40 16.43 17.41
CA ILE A 468 52.65 17.17 17.18
C ILE A 468 53.18 17.61 18.54
N SER A 469 54.05 16.79 19.12
CA SER A 469 54.76 17.08 20.36
C SER A 469 55.59 18.35 20.17
N ARG A 470 55.03 19.49 20.59
CA ARG A 470 55.75 20.75 20.63
C ARG A 470 56.87 20.59 21.66
N SER A 471 58.09 20.47 21.16
CA SER A 471 59.32 20.54 21.94
C SER A 471 59.53 21.96 22.47
N ILE A 472 58.69 22.37 23.44
CA ILE A 472 58.89 23.59 24.22
C ILE A 472 60.03 23.29 25.20
N PRO A 473 61.16 24.00 25.15
CA PRO A 473 62.26 23.78 26.08
C PRO A 473 61.81 24.13 27.50
N LYS A 474 61.74 23.13 28.40
CA LYS A 474 61.53 23.39 29.83
C LYS A 474 62.79 24.01 30.43
N GLU A 475 62.82 25.33 30.54
CA GLU A 475 63.79 26.01 31.40
C GLU A 475 63.66 25.51 32.85
N LYS A 476 64.81 25.25 33.48
CA LYS A 476 64.88 24.79 34.86
C LYS A 476 64.70 25.95 35.83
N ILE A 477 63.48 26.14 36.35
CA ILE A 477 63.28 26.93 37.57
C ILE A 477 63.21 25.97 38.76
N LYS A 478 64.21 26.06 39.65
CA LYS A 478 64.25 25.34 40.93
C LYS A 478 63.33 26.01 41.95
N ARG A 479 62.48 25.22 42.61
CA ARG A 479 62.06 25.26 44.03
C ARG A 479 61.14 24.05 44.25
N GLY A 480 60.96 23.52 45.45
CA GLY A 480 61.21 24.05 46.78
C GLY A 480 59.98 23.69 47.63
N LYS A 481 60.18 23.06 48.78
CA LYS A 481 59.15 22.41 49.60
C LYS A 481 58.06 23.38 50.15
N ILE A 482 56.84 22.84 50.26
CA ILE A 482 55.90 22.93 51.42
C ILE A 482 54.86 24.07 51.54
N GLU A 483 53.67 23.66 52.04
CA GLU A 483 52.50 24.36 52.65
C GLU A 483 51.79 25.49 51.86
N ASN A 484 50.51 25.39 51.48
CA ASN A 484 49.25 25.28 52.26
C ASN A 484 48.83 26.58 52.99
N LEU A 485 47.50 26.77 53.20
CA LEU A 485 46.81 27.88 53.90
C LEU A 485 46.71 29.22 53.11
N ASP A 486 45.59 29.96 53.06
CA ASP A 486 44.21 29.81 53.59
C ASP A 486 43.31 30.96 52.97
N PRO A 487 42.27 31.54 53.63
CA PRO A 487 40.93 31.03 54.02
C PRO A 487 39.74 31.82 53.40
N LEU A 488 38.51 31.38 53.73
CA LEU A 488 37.19 32.07 53.59
C LEU A 488 36.72 32.37 52.14
N ALA A 489 35.50 32.04 51.72
CA ALA A 489 34.24 32.37 52.40
C ALA A 489 33.09 31.39 52.01
N VAL A 490 32.37 30.78 52.98
CA VAL A 490 30.99 31.18 53.44
C VAL A 490 29.88 30.68 52.48
N LEU A 491 28.79 29.98 52.82
CA LEU A 491 28.18 29.27 53.99
C LEU A 491 27.02 28.39 53.40
N ASP A 492 26.36 27.41 54.03
CA ASP A 492 26.62 26.39 55.06
C ASP A 492 25.38 25.43 55.12
N HIS A 493 25.50 24.24 55.72
CA HIS A 493 24.47 23.25 56.09
C HIS A 493 23.62 22.62 54.95
N GLY A 494 23.32 21.31 54.93
CA GLY A 494 23.77 20.19 55.77
C GLY A 494 22.85 18.94 55.65
N LYS A 495 23.34 17.79 56.14
CA LYS A 495 22.62 16.51 56.42
C LYS A 495 22.17 15.66 55.20
N SER A 496 22.92 14.59 54.86
CA SER A 496 22.80 13.18 55.37
C SER A 496 21.66 12.38 54.73
N GLY A 497 21.81 11.16 54.22
CA GLY A 497 22.93 10.20 54.08
C GLY A 497 22.34 8.87 53.52
N GLY A 498 23.09 7.81 53.15
CA GLY A 498 24.53 7.57 53.07
C GLY A 498 24.80 6.10 52.63
N ALA A 499 26.08 5.71 52.43
CA ALA A 499 26.60 4.35 52.14
C ALA A 499 26.01 3.60 50.91
N PHE A 500 26.77 2.98 50.01
CA PHE A 500 27.92 2.08 50.17
C PHE A 500 29.07 2.50 49.22
N VAL A 501 30.29 2.72 49.70
CA VAL A 501 31.39 1.73 49.79
C VAL A 501 31.64 1.00 48.47
N ASP A 502 32.50 1.61 47.67
CA ASP A 502 33.15 1.03 46.50
C ASP A 502 34.26 0.06 46.95
N GLN A 503 34.20 -1.20 46.50
CA GLN A 503 35.22 -2.23 46.73
C GLN A 503 35.36 -3.11 45.48
N SER A 504 36.15 -2.65 44.52
CA SER A 504 36.98 -3.55 43.70
C SER A 504 38.12 -2.78 43.02
N GLU A 505 39.30 -2.80 43.63
CA GLU A 505 40.54 -2.58 42.90
C GLU A 505 40.77 -3.73 41.90
N ASN A 506 41.40 -3.44 40.77
CA ASN A 506 42.25 -4.34 39.98
C ASN A 506 41.67 -5.70 39.52
N ILE A 507 40.87 -5.73 38.44
CA ILE A 507 40.91 -6.84 37.47
C ILE A 507 40.77 -6.29 36.04
N LEU A 508 41.87 -5.82 35.44
CA LEU A 508 41.98 -5.63 33.97
C LEU A 508 43.44 -5.62 33.46
N GLU A 509 44.35 -6.32 34.15
CA GLU A 509 45.68 -6.69 33.63
C GLU A 509 45.95 -8.19 33.89
N LEU A 510 45.43 -9.04 33.02
CA LEU A 510 45.92 -10.40 32.83
C LEU A 510 45.99 -10.69 31.34
N GLN A 511 47.13 -10.31 30.75
CA GLN A 511 47.55 -10.87 29.46
C GLN A 511 47.76 -12.39 29.61
N GLN A 512 47.62 -13.10 28.48
CA GLN A 512 47.88 -14.54 28.33
C GLN A 512 49.03 -15.03 29.22
N GLN A 513 48.70 -15.78 30.28
CA GLN A 513 49.67 -16.69 30.89
C GLN A 513 49.75 -17.94 30.02
N ASP A 514 50.94 -18.53 29.91
CA ASP A 514 51.16 -19.77 29.19
C ASP A 514 50.22 -20.88 29.71
N LEU A 515 49.27 -21.32 28.88
CA LEU A 515 48.48 -22.50 29.16
C LEU A 515 49.43 -23.70 29.30
N LYS A 516 49.28 -24.46 30.39
CA LYS A 516 50.06 -25.67 30.60
C LYS A 516 49.78 -26.67 29.48
N GLU A 517 50.83 -27.35 29.02
CA GLU A 517 50.76 -28.42 28.02
C GLU A 517 49.69 -29.46 28.46
N GLY A 518 48.63 -29.62 27.67
CA GLY A 518 47.50 -30.52 27.97
C GLY A 518 46.19 -29.87 28.46
N TYR A 519 46.07 -28.54 28.45
CA TYR A 519 44.83 -27.82 28.80
C TYR A 519 44.37 -26.87 27.69
N GLU A 520 43.05 -26.71 27.53
CA GLU A 520 42.43 -25.82 26.55
C GLU A 520 41.28 -25.02 27.16
N SER A 521 41.05 -23.80 26.67
CA SER A 521 40.05 -22.87 27.20
C SER A 521 38.82 -22.83 26.31
N VAL A 522 37.64 -23.11 26.87
CA VAL A 522 36.36 -22.85 26.20
C VAL A 522 36.04 -21.38 26.36
N ASN A 523 35.98 -20.66 25.24
CA ASN A 523 35.73 -19.22 25.23
C ASN A 523 34.30 -18.92 24.75
N ALA A 524 33.75 -17.78 25.17
CA ALA A 524 32.45 -17.31 24.73
C ALA A 524 32.45 -17.06 23.21
N PRO A 525 31.56 -17.68 22.42
CA PRO A 525 31.54 -17.55 20.97
C PRO A 525 31.00 -16.19 20.49
N MET A 526 30.44 -15.37 21.38
CA MET A 526 29.92 -14.03 21.12
C MET A 526 29.73 -13.27 22.45
N GLN A 527 29.32 -12.00 22.40
CA GLN A 527 28.88 -11.27 23.59
C GLN A 527 27.46 -11.71 24.02
N GLY A 528 27.26 -11.99 25.30
CA GLY A 528 25.97 -12.37 25.88
C GLY A 528 26.02 -12.54 27.40
N MET A 529 24.90 -12.90 28.01
CA MET A 529 24.80 -13.22 29.44
C MET A 529 24.81 -14.75 29.62
N ILE A 530 25.62 -15.30 30.51
CA ILE A 530 25.55 -16.74 30.82
C ILE A 530 24.23 -17.01 31.57
N VAL A 531 23.36 -17.87 31.03
CA VAL A 531 22.10 -18.26 31.69
C VAL A 531 22.36 -19.37 32.70
N LYS A 532 23.05 -20.44 32.26
CA LYS A 532 23.44 -21.58 33.09
C LYS A 532 24.60 -22.36 32.47
N PHE A 533 25.29 -23.15 33.29
CA PHE A 533 26.11 -24.27 32.83
C PHE A 533 25.42 -25.60 33.16
N ASP A 534 25.47 -26.53 32.21
CA ASP A 534 24.94 -27.89 32.32
C ASP A 534 26.04 -28.91 32.70
N VAL A 535 27.29 -28.44 32.90
CA VAL A 535 28.43 -29.18 33.40
C VAL A 535 29.01 -28.55 34.67
N LYS A 536 29.76 -29.34 35.44
CA LYS A 536 30.46 -28.94 36.67
C LYS A 536 31.94 -29.28 36.58
N VAL A 537 32.75 -28.64 37.42
CA VAL A 537 34.15 -29.02 37.62
C VAL A 537 34.23 -30.50 38.02
N GLY A 538 35.02 -31.27 37.27
CA GLY A 538 35.15 -32.73 37.38
C GLY A 538 34.36 -33.54 36.35
N ASP A 539 33.47 -32.92 35.56
CA ASP A 539 32.68 -33.66 34.56
C ASP A 539 33.47 -33.98 33.28
N ASN A 540 33.21 -35.17 32.73
CA ASN A 540 33.71 -35.57 31.40
C ASN A 540 32.92 -34.85 30.29
N VAL A 541 33.65 -34.25 29.35
CA VAL A 541 33.11 -33.53 28.20
C VAL A 541 33.78 -34.00 26.92
N TRP A 542 33.02 -34.11 25.83
CA TRP A 542 33.51 -34.53 24.52
C TRP A 542 33.21 -33.47 23.47
N GLU A 543 33.96 -33.48 22.37
CA GLU A 543 33.75 -32.58 21.23
C GLU A 543 32.29 -32.62 20.74
N GLY A 544 31.66 -31.46 20.67
CA GLY A 544 30.24 -31.26 20.33
C GLY A 544 29.25 -31.42 21.50
N LYS A 545 29.69 -31.71 22.74
CA LYS A 545 28.80 -31.73 23.92
C LYS A 545 28.42 -30.31 24.35
N THR A 546 27.14 -30.07 24.61
CA THR A 546 26.66 -28.82 25.22
C THR A 546 27.11 -28.71 26.68
N LEU A 547 27.67 -27.56 27.01
CA LEU A 547 28.29 -27.20 28.29
C LEU A 547 27.44 -26.22 29.10
N GLY A 548 26.59 -25.43 28.42
CA GLY A 548 25.73 -24.43 29.03
C GLY A 548 24.98 -23.61 28.00
N ILE A 549 24.22 -22.64 28.49
CA ILE A 549 23.39 -21.73 27.68
C ILE A 549 23.77 -20.28 28.00
N MET A 550 23.89 -19.44 26.98
CA MET A 550 24.02 -17.99 27.10
C MET A 550 22.91 -17.26 26.33
N GLU A 551 22.42 -16.15 26.85
CA GLU A 551 21.45 -15.28 26.19
C GLU A 551 22.21 -14.19 25.41
N ALA A 552 22.02 -14.14 24.09
CA ALA A 552 22.50 -13.09 23.22
C ALA A 552 21.41 -12.72 22.21
N MET A 553 21.29 -11.43 21.87
CA MET A 553 20.29 -10.95 20.89
C MET A 553 18.82 -11.36 21.16
N LYS A 554 18.45 -11.62 22.43
CA LYS A 554 17.14 -12.19 22.86
C LYS A 554 16.90 -13.64 22.43
N MET A 555 17.96 -14.41 22.21
CA MET A 555 17.93 -15.83 21.95
C MET A 555 18.87 -16.56 22.91
N GLU A 556 18.50 -17.78 23.28
CA GLU A 556 19.42 -18.71 23.94
C GLU A 556 20.36 -19.34 22.90
N HIS A 557 21.65 -19.38 23.23
CA HIS A 557 22.72 -19.96 22.45
C HIS A 557 23.43 -21.03 23.28
N GLU A 558 23.59 -22.23 22.71
CA GLU A 558 24.34 -23.32 23.32
C GLU A 558 25.85 -23.08 23.23
N ILE A 559 26.53 -23.21 24.37
CA ILE A 559 27.99 -23.25 24.47
C ILE A 559 28.40 -24.71 24.33
N THR A 560 29.11 -25.09 23.27
CA THR A 560 29.55 -26.47 23.01
C THR A 560 31.05 -26.65 23.15
N SER A 561 31.48 -27.81 23.67
CA SER A 561 32.90 -28.14 23.77
C SER A 561 33.52 -28.37 22.39
N GLN A 562 34.68 -27.75 22.13
CA GLN A 562 35.48 -28.02 20.93
C GLN A 562 36.49 -29.17 21.14
N VAL A 563 36.63 -29.67 22.37
CA VAL A 563 37.60 -30.71 22.72
C VAL A 563 37.02 -31.76 23.67
N SER A 564 37.72 -32.89 23.79
CA SER A 564 37.40 -33.96 24.73
C SER A 564 38.35 -33.95 25.93
N GLY A 565 37.79 -34.08 27.13
CA GLY A 565 38.54 -33.98 28.38
C GLY A 565 37.67 -33.88 29.62
N VAL A 566 38.23 -33.30 30.68
CA VAL A 566 37.57 -33.08 31.98
C VAL A 566 37.53 -31.58 32.29
N VAL A 567 36.39 -31.06 32.73
CA VAL A 567 36.27 -29.66 33.18
C VAL A 567 37.08 -29.46 34.46
N GLU A 568 38.11 -28.62 34.43
CA GLU A 568 39.04 -28.38 35.54
C GLU A 568 38.68 -27.11 36.33
N ASP A 569 38.18 -26.07 35.66
CA ASP A 569 37.70 -24.82 36.26
C ASP A 569 36.56 -24.20 35.45
N ILE A 570 35.68 -23.43 36.09
CA ILE A 570 34.63 -22.63 35.43
C ILE A 570 34.79 -21.19 35.96
N SER A 571 35.29 -20.31 35.08
CA SER A 571 35.83 -19.01 35.48
C SER A 571 34.82 -17.86 35.50
N VAL A 572 33.55 -18.15 35.15
CA VAL A 572 32.41 -17.20 35.20
C VAL A 572 31.17 -17.86 35.82
N THR A 573 30.25 -17.05 36.34
CA THR A 573 29.01 -17.52 36.98
C THR A 573 27.76 -17.26 36.13
N SER A 574 26.66 -17.92 36.47
CA SER A 574 25.35 -17.61 35.87
C SER A 574 24.94 -16.16 36.17
N LEU A 575 24.41 -15.48 35.16
CA LEU A 575 24.09 -14.05 35.07
C LEU A 575 25.29 -13.11 34.80
N ASP A 576 26.52 -13.62 34.70
CA ASP A 576 27.64 -12.80 34.25
C ASP A 576 27.52 -12.45 32.75
N THR A 577 27.80 -11.18 32.43
CA THR A 577 27.88 -10.71 31.04
C THR A 577 29.29 -10.94 30.52
N VAL A 578 29.40 -11.82 29.52
CA VAL A 578 30.66 -12.19 28.87
C VAL A 578 30.76 -11.56 27.49
N PHE A 579 31.99 -11.29 27.06
CA PHE A 579 32.30 -10.75 25.73
C PHE A 579 32.85 -11.87 24.83
N GLU A 580 32.78 -11.68 23.51
CA GLU A 580 33.35 -12.63 22.55
C GLU A 580 34.85 -12.89 22.87
N GLY A 581 35.24 -14.17 22.96
CA GLY A 581 36.59 -14.59 23.32
C GLY A 581 36.90 -14.63 24.83
N HIS A 582 35.97 -14.26 25.71
CA HIS A 582 36.15 -14.38 27.18
C HIS A 582 36.21 -15.86 27.60
N SER A 583 37.19 -16.24 28.43
CA SER A 583 37.34 -17.62 28.91
C SER A 583 36.22 -17.99 29.88
N LEU A 584 35.46 -19.04 29.56
CA LEU A 584 34.30 -19.51 30.34
C LEU A 584 34.68 -20.65 31.28
N MET A 585 35.48 -21.59 30.79
CA MET A 585 35.93 -22.75 31.55
C MET A 585 37.21 -23.35 30.94
N LEU A 586 37.99 -24.01 31.80
CA LEU A 586 39.23 -24.70 31.41
C LEU A 586 38.97 -26.21 31.33
N ILE A 587 39.36 -26.84 30.23
CA ILE A 587 39.27 -28.30 30.03
C ILE A 587 40.69 -28.89 30.02
N ARG A 588 40.90 -29.94 30.81
CA ARG A 588 42.10 -30.78 30.76
C ARG A 588 41.89 -31.89 29.74
N LEU A 589 42.71 -31.94 28.69
CA LEU A 589 42.57 -32.90 27.59
C LEU A 589 42.74 -34.34 28.09
N ALA A 590 41.78 -35.20 27.73
CA ALA A 590 41.77 -36.62 28.08
C ALA A 590 40.86 -37.42 27.15
N ASP A 591 41.23 -38.67 26.84
CA ASP A 591 40.36 -39.60 26.13
C ASP A 591 39.18 -40.01 27.04
N VAL A 592 37.98 -39.55 26.70
CA VAL A 592 36.73 -39.86 27.42
C VAL A 592 35.73 -40.53 26.49
N GLU A 593 35.09 -41.60 26.97
CA GLU A 593 34.10 -42.35 26.17
C GLU A 593 32.85 -41.51 25.90
N LYS A 594 32.48 -41.39 24.61
CA LYS A 594 31.28 -40.70 24.16
C LYS A 594 30.04 -41.50 24.55
N GLN A 595 29.37 -41.11 25.64
CA GLN A 595 28.05 -41.66 25.98
C GLN A 595 27.03 -41.22 24.93
N THR A 596 26.51 -42.18 24.15
CA THR A 596 25.48 -41.96 23.14
C THR A 596 24.10 -41.91 23.79
N SER A 597 23.66 -40.72 24.18
CA SER A 597 22.24 -40.40 24.37
C SER A 597 21.70 -39.74 23.09
N SER A 598 21.53 -40.54 22.04
CA SER A 598 20.81 -40.14 20.84
C SER A 598 19.30 -40.35 21.06
N GLU A 599 18.69 -39.46 21.82
CA GLU A 599 17.27 -39.20 21.69
C GLU A 599 17.13 -38.15 20.59
N ASP A 600 17.01 -38.63 19.34
CA ASP A 600 16.39 -37.84 18.29
C ASP A 600 14.92 -37.63 18.73
N GLU A 601 14.62 -36.50 19.37
CA GLU A 601 13.24 -36.12 19.68
C GLU A 601 12.49 -35.93 18.35
N GLU A 602 11.73 -36.95 17.94
CA GLU A 602 10.70 -36.79 16.92
C GLU A 602 9.72 -35.72 17.43
N VAL A 603 9.85 -34.50 16.90
CA VAL A 603 8.96 -33.38 17.23
C VAL A 603 7.56 -33.77 16.79
N ASP A 604 6.71 -34.06 17.78
CA ASP A 604 5.29 -34.33 17.58
C ASP A 604 4.64 -33.13 16.86
N LEU A 605 4.31 -33.31 15.59
CA LEU A 605 3.70 -32.27 14.75
C LEU A 605 2.24 -32.00 15.14
N ASP A 606 1.60 -32.91 15.88
CA ASP A 606 0.27 -32.74 16.46
C ASP A 606 0.32 -32.07 17.85
N TRP A 607 1.51 -31.87 18.44
CA TRP A 607 1.66 -31.13 19.69
C TRP A 607 1.40 -29.63 19.50
N ILE A 608 0.18 -29.22 19.86
CA ILE A 608 -0.21 -27.81 19.91
C ILE A 608 0.52 -27.14 21.08
N ARG A 609 1.56 -26.37 20.75
CA ARG A 609 2.30 -25.53 21.70
C ARG A 609 1.38 -24.60 22.51
N PRO A 610 1.71 -24.23 23.76
CA PRO A 610 0.87 -23.35 24.58
C PRO A 610 0.55 -21.99 23.94
N ASP A 611 1.50 -21.38 23.23
CA ASP A 611 1.30 -20.10 22.53
C ASP A 611 0.33 -20.23 21.34
N LEU A 612 0.42 -21.34 20.61
CA LEU A 612 -0.53 -21.68 19.55
C LEU A 612 -1.91 -22.01 20.12
N ARG A 613 -2.00 -22.72 21.24
CA ARG A 613 -3.28 -23.03 21.90
C ARG A 613 -3.98 -21.75 22.35
N GLU A 614 -3.27 -20.80 22.98
CA GLU A 614 -3.85 -19.50 23.34
C GLU A 614 -4.36 -18.73 22.10
N ALA A 615 -3.58 -18.73 21.00
CA ALA A 615 -3.98 -18.08 19.76
C ALA A 615 -5.20 -18.75 19.09
N LEU A 616 -5.36 -20.06 19.24
CA LEU A 616 -6.54 -20.82 18.80
C LEU A 616 -7.74 -20.52 19.71
N ASP A 617 -7.58 -20.62 21.04
CA ASP A 617 -8.62 -20.32 22.04
C ASP A 617 -9.22 -18.92 21.84
N ARG A 618 -8.37 -17.89 21.66
CA ARG A 618 -8.83 -16.51 21.43
C ARG A 618 -9.58 -16.33 20.10
N LYS A 619 -9.29 -17.13 19.07
CA LYS A 619 -10.04 -17.11 17.79
C LYS A 619 -11.37 -17.86 17.94
N GLU A 620 -11.28 -19.09 18.45
CA GLU A 620 -12.38 -20.02 18.67
C GLU A 620 -13.44 -19.44 19.63
N ALA A 621 -13.07 -18.58 20.58
CA ALA A 621 -14.01 -17.86 21.46
C ALA A 621 -15.08 -17.05 20.70
N SER A 622 -14.80 -16.64 19.46
CA SER A 622 -15.76 -15.93 18.59
C SER A 622 -16.61 -16.84 17.70
N HIS A 623 -16.37 -18.15 17.71
CA HIS A 623 -17.12 -19.12 16.91
C HIS A 623 -18.41 -19.51 17.62
N ASP A 624 -19.46 -19.81 16.85
CA ASP A 624 -20.80 -20.02 17.39
C ASP A 624 -20.91 -21.25 18.29
N ILE A 625 -20.14 -22.30 18.00
CA ILE A 625 -20.01 -23.50 18.84
C ILE A 625 -19.56 -23.17 20.28
N ASN A 626 -18.79 -22.10 20.47
CA ASN A 626 -18.30 -21.64 21.78
C ASN A 626 -19.18 -20.55 22.40
N ARG A 627 -20.28 -20.16 21.74
CA ARG A 627 -21.23 -19.13 22.19
C ARG A 627 -22.68 -19.66 22.29
N PRO A 628 -22.95 -20.88 22.79
CA PRO A 628 -24.25 -21.55 22.64
C PRO A 628 -25.43 -20.77 23.24
N GLU A 629 -25.25 -20.06 24.35
CA GLU A 629 -26.31 -19.24 24.96
C GLU A 629 -26.64 -17.97 24.16
N ALA A 630 -25.70 -17.44 23.38
CA ALA A 630 -25.93 -16.30 22.50
C ALA A 630 -26.63 -16.77 21.21
N VAL A 631 -26.12 -17.85 20.61
CA VAL A 631 -26.71 -18.52 19.43
C VAL A 631 -28.15 -18.94 19.70
N LYS A 632 -28.42 -19.56 20.85
CA LYS A 632 -29.78 -19.95 21.26
C LYS A 632 -30.73 -18.76 21.41
N LYS A 633 -30.24 -17.59 21.85
CA LYS A 633 -31.04 -16.36 21.89
C LYS A 633 -31.31 -15.82 20.48
N ARG A 634 -30.33 -15.91 19.57
CA ARG A 634 -30.44 -15.47 18.18
C ARG A 634 -31.42 -16.32 17.38
N TYR A 635 -31.32 -17.66 17.46
CA TYR A 635 -32.35 -18.55 16.92
C TYR A 635 -33.72 -18.36 17.59
N GLY A 636 -33.74 -17.94 18.86
CA GLY A 636 -34.96 -17.55 19.58
C GLY A 636 -35.68 -16.33 19.01
N THR A 637 -35.01 -15.49 18.21
CA THR A 637 -35.65 -14.42 17.42
C THR A 637 -35.91 -14.83 15.96
N GLY A 638 -35.65 -16.08 15.58
CA GLY A 638 -35.84 -16.60 14.23
C GLY A 638 -34.74 -16.22 13.22
N HIS A 639 -33.65 -15.59 13.68
CA HIS A 639 -32.57 -15.10 12.82
C HIS A 639 -31.32 -16.01 12.89
N ARG A 640 -30.48 -15.97 11.85
CA ARG A 640 -29.15 -16.59 11.73
C ARG A 640 -28.06 -15.80 12.43
N THR A 641 -26.90 -16.39 12.66
CA THR A 641 -25.72 -15.67 13.16
C THR A 641 -25.01 -14.91 12.04
N ALA A 642 -24.17 -13.94 12.42
CA ALA A 642 -23.29 -13.25 11.48
C ALA A 642 -22.32 -14.20 10.74
N ARG A 643 -21.95 -15.34 11.35
CA ARG A 643 -21.05 -16.32 10.72
C ARG A 643 -21.80 -17.22 9.73
N GLU A 644 -22.99 -17.72 10.09
CA GLU A 644 -23.84 -18.50 9.18
C GLU A 644 -24.17 -17.71 7.91
N ASN A 645 -24.44 -16.41 8.01
CA ASN A 645 -24.70 -15.56 6.85
C ASN A 645 -23.47 -15.35 5.95
N ILE A 646 -22.27 -15.24 6.54
CA ILE A 646 -21.01 -15.16 5.78
C ILE A 646 -20.66 -16.51 5.14
N GLU A 647 -20.85 -17.62 5.85
CA GLU A 647 -20.61 -18.98 5.36
C GLU A 647 -21.61 -19.37 4.27
N HIS A 648 -22.86 -18.94 4.37
CA HIS A 648 -23.83 -19.13 3.29
C HIS A 648 -23.53 -18.25 2.06
N LEU A 649 -22.97 -17.05 2.25
CA LEU A 649 -22.62 -16.15 1.16
C LEU A 649 -21.38 -16.61 0.38
N CYS A 650 -20.31 -16.95 1.09
CA CYS A 650 -19.01 -17.29 0.49
C CYS A 650 -18.93 -18.76 0.04
N ASP A 651 -18.15 -19.00 -1.02
CA ASP A 651 -17.82 -20.36 -1.46
C ASP A 651 -17.08 -21.11 -0.33
N GLU A 652 -17.35 -22.41 -0.18
CA GLU A 652 -16.89 -23.23 0.96
C GLU A 652 -15.37 -23.12 1.20
N GLY A 653 -14.98 -22.84 2.44
CA GLY A 653 -13.57 -22.69 2.84
C GLY A 653 -12.85 -21.44 2.30
N SER A 654 -13.52 -20.57 1.54
CA SER A 654 -12.87 -19.41 0.90
C SER A 654 -12.71 -18.17 1.81
N PHE A 655 -13.47 -18.09 2.91
CA PHE A 655 -13.51 -16.87 3.73
C PHE A 655 -12.33 -16.77 4.71
N LEU A 656 -11.51 -15.74 4.53
CA LEU A 656 -10.39 -15.37 5.39
C LEU A 656 -10.78 -14.19 6.29
N GLU A 657 -11.05 -14.48 7.57
CA GLU A 657 -11.46 -13.46 8.55
C GLU A 657 -10.31 -12.55 9.02
N TYR A 658 -10.59 -11.25 9.10
CA TYR A 658 -9.69 -10.22 9.60
C TYR A 658 -10.06 -9.80 11.02
N GLY A 659 -9.05 -9.74 11.90
CA GLY A 659 -9.23 -9.23 13.27
C GLY A 659 -10.22 -10.04 14.10
N SER A 660 -10.20 -11.37 13.99
CA SER A 660 -11.06 -12.27 14.75
C SER A 660 -10.83 -12.14 16.26
N VAL A 661 -9.59 -12.00 16.72
CA VAL A 661 -9.22 -11.86 18.16
C VAL A 661 -9.41 -10.43 18.74
N VAL A 662 -10.01 -9.51 17.99
CA VAL A 662 -10.21 -8.11 18.43
C VAL A 662 -11.33 -8.03 19.46
N MET A 663 -11.14 -7.26 20.54
CA MET A 663 -12.16 -7.07 21.60
C MET A 663 -12.72 -5.65 21.62
N ALA A 664 -13.87 -5.46 22.26
CA ALA A 664 -14.41 -4.13 22.52
C ALA A 664 -13.48 -3.27 23.39
N ALA A 665 -13.47 -1.96 23.14
CA ALA A 665 -12.60 -0.99 23.81
C ALA A 665 -13.09 -0.61 25.22
N GLN A 666 -13.33 -1.59 26.09
CA GLN A 666 -14.00 -1.43 27.39
C GLN A 666 -13.19 -1.93 28.61
N ARG A 667 -11.85 -1.98 28.52
CA ARG A 667 -10.96 -2.51 29.58
C ARG A 667 -11.03 -1.74 30.90
N ARG A 668 -11.49 -0.48 30.92
CA ARG A 668 -11.73 0.26 32.19
C ARG A 668 -13.07 -0.08 32.85
N ARG A 669 -13.93 -0.85 32.17
CA ARG A 669 -15.29 -1.21 32.62
C ARG A 669 -15.49 -2.71 32.82
N ARG A 670 -14.73 -3.56 32.12
CA ARG A 670 -14.85 -5.02 32.09
C ARG A 670 -13.47 -5.65 32.24
N SER A 671 -13.40 -6.86 32.81
CA SER A 671 -12.17 -7.66 32.81
C SER A 671 -11.82 -8.13 31.39
N GLU A 672 -10.55 -8.41 31.13
CA GLU A 672 -10.13 -8.94 29.82
C GLU A 672 -10.80 -10.28 29.51
N GLU A 673 -11.01 -11.15 30.50
CA GLU A 673 -11.71 -12.42 30.34
C GLU A 673 -13.18 -12.25 29.89
N ASP A 674 -13.91 -11.27 30.44
CA ASP A 674 -15.27 -10.92 29.98
C ASP A 674 -15.25 -10.38 28.54
N LEU A 675 -14.23 -9.59 28.18
CA LEU A 675 -14.06 -9.05 26.84
C LEU A 675 -13.74 -10.14 25.80
N ILE A 676 -12.86 -11.09 26.12
CA ILE A 676 -12.56 -12.25 25.28
C ILE A 676 -13.83 -13.10 25.09
N LYS A 677 -14.56 -13.36 26.17
CA LYS A 677 -15.76 -14.22 26.12
C LYS A 677 -16.94 -13.59 25.38
N ASN A 678 -17.20 -12.30 25.59
CA ASN A 678 -18.46 -11.66 25.20
C ASN A 678 -18.31 -10.56 24.14
N THR A 679 -17.09 -10.16 23.76
CA THR A 679 -16.86 -9.03 22.82
C THR A 679 -15.83 -9.29 21.73
N THR A 680 -15.35 -10.52 21.58
CA THR A 680 -14.41 -10.89 20.51
C THR A 680 -15.05 -10.70 19.12
N GLY A 681 -14.23 -10.24 18.17
CA GLY A 681 -14.64 -9.62 16.90
C GLY A 681 -15.05 -8.14 17.00
N ASP A 682 -15.20 -7.57 18.20
CA ASP A 682 -15.89 -6.28 18.51
C ASP A 682 -17.26 -6.13 17.82
N GLY A 683 -17.99 -7.24 17.69
CA GLY A 683 -19.31 -7.27 17.06
C GLY A 683 -19.31 -7.04 15.55
N MET A 684 -18.22 -7.41 14.87
CA MET A 684 -18.20 -7.49 13.41
C MET A 684 -17.30 -8.63 12.92
N VAL A 685 -17.87 -9.54 12.14
CA VAL A 685 -17.15 -10.54 11.34
C VAL A 685 -16.85 -9.89 9.98
N CYS A 686 -15.60 -9.83 9.56
CA CYS A 686 -15.24 -9.21 8.29
C CYS A 686 -14.00 -9.87 7.67
N GLY A 687 -13.91 -9.91 6.35
CA GLY A 687 -12.82 -10.59 5.68
C GLY A 687 -12.90 -10.54 4.17
N LEU A 688 -12.08 -11.37 3.54
CA LEU A 688 -12.05 -11.60 2.09
C LEU A 688 -12.58 -13.01 1.82
N GLY A 689 -13.28 -13.21 0.70
CA GLY A 689 -13.77 -14.53 0.31
C GLY A 689 -14.05 -14.60 -1.18
N HIS A 690 -14.62 -15.71 -1.62
CA HIS A 690 -15.10 -15.88 -2.99
C HIS A 690 -16.61 -16.09 -2.98
N VAL A 691 -17.30 -15.63 -4.03
CA VAL A 691 -18.74 -15.81 -4.23
C VAL A 691 -18.97 -16.16 -5.70
N ASN A 692 -19.77 -17.21 -5.94
CA ASN A 692 -20.09 -17.72 -7.28
C ASN A 692 -18.86 -18.29 -8.04
N GLY A 693 -17.85 -18.81 -7.34
CA GLY A 693 -16.65 -19.42 -7.94
C GLY A 693 -16.93 -20.65 -8.83
N HIS A 694 -18.13 -21.25 -8.72
CA HIS A 694 -18.61 -22.29 -9.63
C HIS A 694 -19.09 -21.75 -11.00
N LEU A 695 -19.44 -20.46 -11.09
CA LEU A 695 -19.87 -19.79 -12.33
C LEU A 695 -18.73 -18.96 -12.97
N PHE A 696 -17.90 -18.32 -12.15
CA PHE A 696 -16.92 -17.33 -12.57
C PHE A 696 -15.50 -17.71 -12.15
N PRO A 697 -14.46 -17.29 -12.92
CA PRO A 697 -13.07 -17.56 -12.53
C PRO A 697 -12.73 -16.87 -11.20
N GLU A 698 -11.75 -17.42 -10.49
CA GLU A 698 -11.25 -16.94 -9.20
C GLU A 698 -11.00 -15.42 -9.15
N SER A 699 -10.48 -14.84 -10.24
CA SER A 699 -10.23 -13.40 -10.35
C SER A 699 -11.49 -12.53 -10.24
N ALA A 700 -12.66 -13.05 -10.65
CA ALA A 700 -13.96 -12.38 -10.65
C ALA A 700 -14.88 -12.83 -9.49
N SER A 701 -14.60 -13.97 -8.84
CA SER A 701 -15.36 -14.41 -7.66
C SER A 701 -14.94 -13.74 -6.35
N ARG A 702 -13.75 -13.13 -6.28
CA ARG A 702 -13.26 -12.42 -5.07
C ARG A 702 -14.22 -11.32 -4.62
N VAL A 703 -14.50 -11.29 -3.31
CA VAL A 703 -15.28 -10.25 -2.63
C VAL A 703 -14.62 -9.85 -1.32
N MET A 704 -15.03 -8.69 -0.80
CA MET A 704 -14.94 -8.36 0.60
C MET A 704 -16.32 -8.52 1.25
N ALA A 705 -16.41 -9.28 2.34
CA ALA A 705 -17.65 -9.50 3.06
C ALA A 705 -17.54 -9.04 4.52
N MET A 706 -18.59 -8.41 5.04
CA MET A 706 -18.68 -7.91 6.41
C MET A 706 -20.09 -8.14 6.96
N SER A 707 -20.17 -8.55 8.22
CA SER A 707 -21.42 -8.71 8.95
C SER A 707 -21.28 -8.20 10.38
N TYR A 708 -22.20 -7.35 10.82
CA TYR A 708 -22.29 -6.98 12.23
C TYR A 708 -22.89 -8.14 13.02
N ASP A 709 -22.26 -8.48 14.14
CA ASP A 709 -22.75 -9.55 15.01
C ASP A 709 -23.67 -8.96 16.08
N TYR A 710 -24.98 -9.09 15.87
CA TYR A 710 -25.99 -8.60 16.81
C TYR A 710 -25.89 -9.23 18.20
N MET A 711 -25.33 -10.45 18.31
CA MET A 711 -25.11 -11.12 19.60
C MET A 711 -24.09 -10.37 20.47
N VAL A 712 -23.19 -9.60 19.85
CA VAL A 712 -22.18 -8.80 20.54
C VAL A 712 -22.62 -7.34 20.58
N LEU A 713 -23.09 -6.91 21.76
CA LEU A 713 -23.44 -5.51 22.05
C LEU A 713 -24.45 -4.93 21.03
N ALA A 714 -25.41 -5.73 20.57
CA ALA A 714 -26.48 -5.36 19.62
C ALA A 714 -25.94 -4.77 18.29
N GLY A 715 -24.85 -5.32 17.76
CA GLY A 715 -24.25 -4.90 16.48
C GLY A 715 -23.78 -3.43 16.45
N THR A 716 -23.57 -2.82 17.63
CA THR A 716 -23.24 -1.39 17.75
C THR A 716 -21.83 -1.08 17.28
N GLN A 717 -21.65 0.10 16.69
CA GLN A 717 -20.36 0.54 16.18
C GLN A 717 -19.41 0.96 17.32
N GLY A 718 -18.37 0.18 17.56
CA GLY A 718 -17.34 0.40 18.59
C GLY A 718 -16.01 0.88 18.00
N LYS A 719 -15.08 1.33 18.85
CA LYS A 719 -13.79 1.87 18.37
C LYS A 719 -13.01 0.85 17.52
N MET A 720 -13.01 -0.43 17.89
CA MET A 720 -12.19 -1.43 17.22
C MET A 720 -12.87 -1.98 15.98
N ASN A 721 -14.20 -2.13 15.96
CA ASN A 721 -14.93 -2.47 14.72
C ASN A 721 -14.88 -1.32 13.69
N HIS A 722 -14.75 -0.06 14.12
CA HIS A 722 -14.37 1.04 13.20
C HIS A 722 -12.98 0.86 12.59
N ALA A 723 -11.97 0.53 13.39
CA ALA A 723 -10.62 0.26 12.87
C ALA A 723 -10.60 -0.95 11.90
N LYS A 724 -11.38 -2.00 12.19
CA LYS A 724 -11.60 -3.13 11.27
C LYS A 724 -12.24 -2.65 9.96
N LYS A 725 -13.33 -1.88 10.00
CA LYS A 725 -14.00 -1.31 8.80
C LYS A 725 -13.07 -0.47 7.95
N ASP A 726 -12.37 0.50 8.54
CA ASP A 726 -11.44 1.38 7.83
C ASP A 726 -10.36 0.57 7.09
N ARG A 727 -9.82 -0.48 7.75
CA ARG A 727 -8.84 -1.37 7.13
C ARG A 727 -9.43 -2.19 5.97
N MET A 728 -10.65 -2.68 6.13
CA MET A 728 -11.33 -3.44 5.08
C MET A 728 -11.64 -2.56 3.86
N PHE A 729 -12.10 -1.32 4.08
CA PHE A 729 -12.36 -0.36 3.00
C PHE A 729 -11.08 0.04 2.23
N GLU A 730 -9.96 0.26 2.93
CA GLU A 730 -8.65 0.46 2.29
C GLU A 730 -8.29 -0.72 1.35
N ILE A 731 -8.59 -1.96 1.74
CA ILE A 731 -8.30 -3.16 0.93
C ILE A 731 -9.24 -3.24 -0.28
N ALA A 732 -10.55 -3.00 -0.09
CA ALA A 732 -11.53 -3.03 -1.18
C ALA A 732 -11.27 -1.96 -2.25
N GLU A 733 -10.91 -0.73 -1.85
CA GLU A 733 -10.53 0.34 -2.78
C GLU A 733 -9.27 -0.05 -3.58
N GLN A 734 -8.22 -0.51 -2.89
CA GLN A 734 -6.91 -0.82 -3.52
C GLN A 734 -6.95 -1.99 -4.50
N ASN A 735 -7.89 -2.92 -4.34
CA ASN A 735 -7.96 -4.17 -5.10
C ASN A 735 -9.24 -4.28 -5.96
N GLU A 736 -10.03 -3.20 -6.05
CA GLU A 736 -11.33 -3.14 -6.75
C GLU A 736 -12.27 -4.32 -6.39
N LEU A 737 -12.40 -4.66 -5.10
CA LEU A 737 -13.21 -5.79 -4.63
C LEU A 737 -14.69 -5.42 -4.45
N PRO A 738 -15.65 -6.14 -5.08
CA PRO A 738 -17.06 -6.08 -4.73
C PRO A 738 -17.27 -6.28 -3.24
N THR A 739 -18.18 -5.51 -2.66
CA THR A 739 -18.31 -5.33 -1.22
C THR A 739 -19.71 -5.71 -0.77
N ILE A 740 -19.83 -6.66 0.16
CA ILE A 740 -21.10 -7.08 0.76
C ILE A 740 -21.11 -6.73 2.24
N LEU A 741 -22.15 -6.04 2.69
CA LEU A 741 -22.36 -5.62 4.06
C LEU A 741 -23.71 -6.14 4.58
N PHE A 742 -23.69 -7.05 5.54
CA PHE A 742 -24.84 -7.32 6.40
C PHE A 742 -24.89 -6.25 7.50
N ALA A 743 -25.77 -5.27 7.31
CA ALA A 743 -25.97 -4.16 8.24
C ALA A 743 -27.10 -4.51 9.22
N GLU A 744 -26.73 -4.75 10.47
CA GLU A 744 -27.68 -4.93 11.58
C GLU A 744 -27.07 -4.33 12.85
N GLY A 745 -27.88 -3.67 13.67
CA GLY A 745 -27.46 -3.10 14.95
C GLY A 745 -27.64 -1.60 15.08
N GLY A 746 -27.17 -1.07 16.21
CA GLY A 746 -27.29 0.34 16.58
C GLY A 746 -26.09 1.22 16.19
N GLY A 747 -26.17 2.50 16.62
CA GLY A 747 -25.13 3.50 16.35
C GLY A 747 -23.84 3.36 17.17
N GLY A 748 -23.08 4.46 17.20
CA GLY A 748 -21.81 4.56 17.93
C GLY A 748 -21.95 4.26 19.42
N ARG A 749 -21.00 3.51 19.98
CA ARG A 749 -21.07 2.93 21.33
C ARG A 749 -20.47 3.86 22.41
N PRO A 750 -21.27 4.54 23.26
CA PRO A 750 -20.75 5.52 24.24
C PRO A 750 -20.03 4.87 25.43
N GLY A 751 -20.16 3.55 25.58
CA GLY A 751 -19.56 2.78 26.68
C GLY A 751 -18.11 2.38 26.48
N ASP A 752 -17.48 2.74 25.34
CA ASP A 752 -16.08 2.45 25.05
C ASP A 752 -15.15 3.39 25.84
N THR A 753 -14.33 2.81 26.72
CA THR A 753 -13.52 3.49 27.72
C THR A 753 -12.05 3.66 27.35
N ASP A 754 -11.55 2.91 26.37
CA ASP A 754 -10.11 2.79 26.11
C ASP A 754 -9.59 3.90 25.18
N THR A 755 -10.36 4.98 25.02
CA THR A 755 -10.00 6.14 24.17
C THR A 755 -10.10 7.45 24.95
N SER A 756 -9.41 8.48 24.46
CA SER A 756 -9.51 9.87 24.91
C SER A 756 -10.42 10.72 23.99
N GLY A 757 -11.14 10.10 23.05
CA GLY A 757 -11.97 10.79 22.08
C GLY A 757 -13.27 11.31 22.69
N VAL A 758 -13.69 12.52 22.28
CA VAL A 758 -14.88 13.18 22.84
C VAL A 758 -16.17 12.78 22.11
N ALA A 759 -16.15 12.73 20.77
CA ALA A 759 -17.36 12.56 19.96
C ALA A 759 -17.22 11.64 18.73
N GLY A 760 -15.99 11.27 18.32
CA GLY A 760 -15.76 10.36 17.18
C GLY A 760 -16.17 10.89 15.79
N LEU A 761 -16.43 12.20 15.66
CA LEU A 761 -16.85 12.86 14.41
C LEU A 761 -15.75 12.90 13.32
N ASP A 762 -14.52 12.52 13.68
CA ASP A 762 -13.35 12.35 12.82
C ASP A 762 -13.28 10.95 12.16
N CYS A 763 -14.26 10.09 12.42
CA CYS A 763 -14.38 8.76 11.82
C CYS A 763 -14.47 8.79 10.28
N LEU A 764 -13.53 8.13 9.61
CA LEU A 764 -13.44 8.10 8.14
C LEU A 764 -14.28 6.99 7.49
N ALA A 765 -14.72 5.98 8.24
CA ALA A 765 -15.49 4.82 7.75
C ALA A 765 -16.59 5.18 6.74
N PHE A 766 -17.45 6.15 7.07
CA PHE A 766 -18.55 6.58 6.20
C PHE A 766 -18.06 7.22 4.88
N THR A 767 -16.94 7.94 4.93
CA THR A 767 -16.33 8.56 3.74
C THR A 767 -15.70 7.48 2.85
N TYR A 768 -14.93 6.56 3.43
CA TYR A 768 -14.28 5.48 2.70
C TYR A 768 -15.29 4.51 2.08
N PHE A 769 -16.36 4.14 2.80
CA PHE A 769 -17.41 3.30 2.24
C PHE A 769 -18.16 3.98 1.10
N ALA A 770 -18.57 5.25 1.26
CA ALA A 770 -19.21 6.01 0.18
C ALA A 770 -18.27 6.22 -1.04
N GLN A 771 -16.96 6.27 -0.81
CA GLN A 771 -15.97 6.33 -1.89
C GLN A 771 -15.86 5.05 -2.73
N LEU A 772 -16.43 3.91 -2.29
CA LEU A 772 -16.52 2.69 -3.11
C LEU A 772 -17.59 2.79 -4.22
N SER A 773 -18.63 3.63 -4.07
CA SER A 773 -19.72 3.76 -5.05
C SER A 773 -19.19 4.11 -6.45
N GLY A 774 -19.57 3.32 -7.46
CA GLY A 774 -19.10 3.45 -8.84
C GLY A 774 -17.64 3.01 -9.10
N LEU A 775 -16.91 2.54 -8.07
CA LEU A 775 -15.67 1.76 -8.24
C LEU A 775 -15.97 0.27 -8.20
N VAL A 776 -16.67 -0.20 -7.18
CA VAL A 776 -17.00 -1.61 -6.98
C VAL A 776 -18.49 -1.77 -6.69
N PRO A 777 -19.14 -2.88 -7.05
CA PRO A 777 -20.52 -3.13 -6.62
C PRO A 777 -20.58 -3.21 -5.10
N VAL A 778 -21.45 -2.40 -4.49
CA VAL A 778 -21.67 -2.36 -3.04
C VAL A 778 -23.07 -2.90 -2.73
N ILE A 779 -23.14 -4.04 -2.06
CA ILE A 779 -24.39 -4.76 -1.75
C ILE A 779 -24.67 -4.62 -0.25
N GLY A 780 -25.82 -4.04 0.08
CA GLY A 780 -26.34 -3.97 1.43
C GLY A 780 -27.36 -5.08 1.67
N ILE A 781 -27.20 -5.83 2.75
CA ILE A 781 -28.18 -6.79 3.25
C ILE A 781 -28.56 -6.33 4.66
N THR A 782 -29.84 -6.41 5.02
CA THR A 782 -30.29 -6.11 6.38
C THR A 782 -31.39 -7.06 6.84
N THR A 783 -31.40 -7.31 8.14
CA THR A 783 -32.38 -8.14 8.84
C THR A 783 -32.58 -7.57 10.24
N GLY A 784 -33.76 -7.73 10.83
CA GLY A 784 -34.08 -7.16 12.12
C GLY A 784 -33.84 -5.64 12.17
N ARG A 785 -32.99 -5.17 13.07
CA ARG A 785 -32.93 -3.73 13.44
C ARG A 785 -31.65 -3.06 12.97
N CYS A 786 -31.74 -2.18 11.98
CA CYS A 786 -30.63 -1.43 11.42
C CYS A 786 -30.78 0.08 11.64
N PHE A 787 -30.03 0.63 12.61
CA PHE A 787 -30.17 2.03 13.02
C PHE A 787 -28.87 2.84 12.97
N ALA A 788 -29.03 4.16 12.86
CA ALA A 788 -27.96 5.15 12.94
C ALA A 788 -26.79 4.86 11.97
N GLY A 789 -25.58 4.65 12.49
CA GLY A 789 -24.40 4.43 11.64
C GLY A 789 -24.52 3.21 10.72
N ASN A 790 -25.28 2.17 11.11
CA ASN A 790 -25.48 0.99 10.27
C ASN A 790 -26.44 1.32 9.12
N ALA A 791 -27.52 2.05 9.40
CA ALA A 791 -28.46 2.54 8.39
C ALA A 791 -27.82 3.52 7.39
N VAL A 792 -26.89 4.38 7.85
CA VAL A 792 -26.15 5.30 6.96
C VAL A 792 -25.20 4.55 6.04
N LEU A 793 -24.50 3.52 6.52
CA LEU A 793 -23.68 2.67 5.65
C LEU A 793 -24.56 1.91 4.64
N LEU A 794 -25.68 1.33 5.09
CA LEU A 794 -26.63 0.65 4.23
C LEU A 794 -27.15 1.57 3.11
N GLY A 795 -27.51 2.82 3.44
CA GLY A 795 -27.93 3.86 2.49
C GLY A 795 -26.86 4.34 1.50
N CYS A 796 -25.60 3.89 1.64
CA CYS A 796 -24.53 4.14 0.67
C CYS A 796 -24.32 2.95 -0.31
N CYS A 797 -25.08 1.87 -0.19
CA CYS A 797 -24.98 0.72 -1.09
C CYS A 797 -25.64 0.99 -2.45
N ASP A 798 -25.22 0.25 -3.49
CA ASP A 798 -25.83 0.30 -4.81
C ASP A 798 -27.22 -0.38 -4.83
N VAL A 799 -27.39 -1.41 -3.98
CA VAL A 799 -28.65 -2.14 -3.72
C VAL A 799 -28.80 -2.44 -2.22
N ILE A 800 -30.02 -2.36 -1.70
CA ILE A 800 -30.43 -2.74 -0.35
C ILE A 800 -31.43 -3.90 -0.43
N ILE A 801 -31.01 -5.06 0.09
CA ILE A 801 -31.82 -6.27 0.25
C ILE A 801 -32.24 -6.35 1.72
N ALA A 802 -33.53 -6.45 2.01
CA ALA A 802 -34.04 -6.41 3.38
C ALA A 802 -35.10 -7.49 3.64
N THR A 803 -35.00 -8.18 4.78
CA THR A 803 -35.99 -9.18 5.20
C THR A 803 -37.31 -8.54 5.64
N GLU A 804 -38.44 -9.26 5.55
CA GLU A 804 -39.78 -8.76 5.93
C GLU A 804 -39.86 -8.18 7.35
N ASP A 805 -39.03 -8.65 8.29
CA ASP A 805 -38.94 -8.19 9.67
C ASP A 805 -37.94 -7.04 9.91
N SER A 806 -37.47 -6.39 8.83
CA SER A 806 -36.48 -5.32 8.92
C SER A 806 -37.05 -3.96 9.35
N ASN A 807 -36.26 -3.24 10.15
CA ASN A 807 -36.49 -1.87 10.58
C ASN A 807 -35.24 -1.02 10.28
N ILE A 808 -35.35 -0.04 9.39
CA ILE A 808 -34.23 0.79 8.93
C ILE A 808 -34.46 2.24 9.37
N GLY A 809 -33.52 2.86 10.09
CA GLY A 809 -33.73 4.25 10.55
C GLY A 809 -32.48 5.03 10.95
N VAL A 810 -32.37 6.29 10.55
CA VAL A 810 -31.22 7.16 10.90
C VAL A 810 -31.12 7.44 12.40
N GLY A 811 -32.25 7.41 13.13
CA GLY A 811 -32.26 7.42 14.60
C GLY A 811 -33.03 6.21 15.12
N GLY A 812 -32.39 5.40 15.96
CA GLY A 812 -33.09 4.36 16.73
C GLY A 812 -33.82 4.96 17.94
N PRO A 813 -34.68 4.19 18.64
CA PRO A 813 -35.54 4.68 19.74
C PRO A 813 -34.86 5.59 20.77
N ALA A 814 -33.68 5.21 21.28
CA ALA A 814 -32.94 6.00 22.26
C ALA A 814 -32.47 7.38 21.73
N MET A 815 -32.27 7.52 20.42
CA MET A 815 -31.92 8.81 19.79
C MET A 815 -33.16 9.69 19.60
N ILE A 816 -34.32 9.09 19.29
CA ILE A 816 -35.60 9.77 19.15
C ILE A 816 -36.06 10.30 20.52
N GLU A 817 -35.98 9.47 21.56
CA GLU A 817 -36.25 9.84 22.95
C GLU A 817 -35.27 10.92 23.44
N GLY A 818 -33.96 10.74 23.22
CA GLY A 818 -32.94 11.73 23.56
C GLY A 818 -33.09 13.08 22.83
N GLY A 819 -33.74 13.08 21.66
CA GLY A 819 -34.13 14.29 20.93
C GLY A 819 -35.43 14.94 21.41
N GLY A 820 -36.12 14.35 22.39
CA GLY A 820 -37.41 14.85 22.90
C GLY A 820 -38.60 14.63 21.96
N LEU A 821 -38.49 13.71 20.99
CA LEU A 821 -39.49 13.48 19.95
C LEU A 821 -40.55 12.41 20.32
N GLY A 822 -40.45 11.84 21.52
CA GLY A 822 -41.32 10.77 22.02
C GLY A 822 -40.56 9.46 22.24
N VAL A 823 -41.27 8.46 22.76
CA VAL A 823 -40.76 7.10 22.98
C VAL A 823 -41.48 6.16 22.01
N PHE A 824 -40.70 5.39 21.25
CA PHE A 824 -41.18 4.44 20.26
C PHE A 824 -40.53 3.08 20.50
N THR A 825 -41.23 2.00 20.17
CA THR A 825 -40.60 0.69 20.02
C THR A 825 -39.66 0.70 18.81
N PRO A 826 -38.64 -0.18 18.75
CA PRO A 826 -37.81 -0.30 17.55
C PRO A 826 -38.61 -0.61 16.28
N ASP A 827 -39.72 -1.34 16.43
CA ASP A 827 -40.49 -1.89 15.33
C ASP A 827 -41.39 -0.82 14.67
N GLU A 828 -41.68 0.27 15.38
CA GLU A 828 -42.30 1.50 14.85
C GLU A 828 -41.30 2.39 14.07
N VAL A 829 -39.99 2.13 14.16
CA VAL A 829 -38.96 2.97 13.52
C VAL A 829 -38.58 2.41 12.16
N GLY A 830 -39.13 3.02 11.12
CA GLY A 830 -38.83 2.69 9.71
C GLY A 830 -39.10 1.23 9.31
N PRO A 831 -40.31 0.70 9.55
CA PRO A 831 -40.72 -0.65 9.12
C PRO A 831 -40.76 -0.82 7.59
N MET A 832 -40.78 -2.07 7.12
CA MET A 832 -40.79 -2.43 5.70
C MET A 832 -41.96 -1.84 4.90
N ASP A 833 -43.15 -1.71 5.49
CA ASP A 833 -44.31 -1.08 4.85
C ASP A 833 -44.15 0.44 4.61
N VAL A 834 -43.12 1.05 5.20
CA VAL A 834 -42.66 2.41 4.91
C VAL A 834 -41.45 2.40 3.96
N GLN A 835 -40.47 1.52 4.20
CA GLN A 835 -39.17 1.54 3.49
C GLN A 835 -39.18 0.89 2.10
N VAL A 836 -40.12 -0.02 1.83
CA VAL A 836 -40.30 -0.59 0.48
C VAL A 836 -41.04 0.40 -0.42
N PRO A 837 -42.20 0.99 -0.04
CA PRO A 837 -42.91 1.92 -0.91
C PRO A 837 -42.25 3.29 -1.10
N ASN A 838 -41.26 3.65 -0.27
CA ASN A 838 -40.49 4.90 -0.41
C ASN A 838 -39.19 4.76 -1.24
N GLY A 839 -38.79 3.53 -1.58
CA GLY A 839 -37.61 3.24 -2.42
C GLY A 839 -36.28 3.13 -1.67
N VAL A 840 -36.26 3.12 -0.33
CA VAL A 840 -35.07 2.84 0.48
C VAL A 840 -34.68 1.37 0.39
N VAL A 841 -35.64 0.44 0.39
CA VAL A 841 -35.38 -0.97 0.10
C VAL A 841 -35.51 -1.21 -1.40
N ASP A 842 -34.45 -1.74 -2.01
CA ASP A 842 -34.45 -2.11 -3.42
C ASP A 842 -35.12 -3.47 -3.66
N ILE A 843 -34.90 -4.44 -2.76
CA ILE A 843 -35.47 -5.79 -2.86
C ILE A 843 -35.90 -6.24 -1.45
N ALA A 844 -37.21 -6.41 -1.25
CA ALA A 844 -37.75 -7.10 -0.08
C ALA A 844 -37.67 -8.62 -0.30
N VAL A 845 -37.27 -9.35 0.73
CA VAL A 845 -37.15 -10.82 0.73
C VAL A 845 -37.76 -11.37 2.03
N LYS A 846 -38.13 -12.65 2.02
CA LYS A 846 -38.79 -13.30 3.16
C LYS A 846 -37.85 -13.46 4.37
N ASP A 847 -36.62 -13.92 4.14
CA ASP A 847 -35.67 -14.28 5.18
C ASP A 847 -34.20 -14.15 4.73
N GLU A 848 -33.26 -14.38 5.65
CA GLU A 848 -31.82 -14.27 5.42
C GLU A 848 -31.28 -15.29 4.39
N GLU A 849 -31.97 -16.40 4.14
CA GLU A 849 -31.56 -17.37 3.11
C GLU A 849 -31.82 -16.79 1.72
N GLU A 850 -33.03 -16.29 1.49
CA GLU A 850 -33.39 -15.61 0.24
C GLU A 850 -32.55 -14.33 0.06
N ALA A 851 -32.25 -13.60 1.13
CA ALA A 851 -31.39 -12.41 1.08
C ALA A 851 -29.99 -12.71 0.49
N VAL A 852 -29.38 -13.82 0.91
CA VAL A 852 -28.07 -14.25 0.41
C VAL A 852 -28.14 -14.73 -1.04
N GLU A 853 -29.17 -15.50 -1.42
CA GLU A 853 -29.33 -15.96 -2.80
C GLU A 853 -29.60 -14.79 -3.77
N VAL A 854 -30.41 -13.81 -3.35
CA VAL A 854 -30.61 -12.56 -4.09
C VAL A 854 -29.31 -11.76 -4.20
N ALA A 855 -28.50 -11.69 -3.14
CA ALA A 855 -27.20 -11.02 -3.18
C ALA A 855 -26.20 -11.71 -4.14
N LYS A 856 -26.11 -13.05 -4.12
CA LYS A 856 -25.34 -13.84 -5.09
C LYS A 856 -25.81 -13.60 -6.52
N LYS A 857 -27.13 -13.60 -6.75
CA LYS A 857 -27.74 -13.33 -8.06
C LYS A 857 -27.42 -11.93 -8.55
N TYR A 858 -27.61 -10.91 -7.70
CA TYR A 858 -27.28 -9.51 -8.00
C TYR A 858 -25.80 -9.36 -8.34
N LEU A 859 -24.89 -9.89 -7.51
CA LEU A 859 -23.44 -9.82 -7.76
C LEU A 859 -23.07 -10.46 -9.11
N SER A 860 -23.73 -11.55 -9.50
CA SER A 860 -23.42 -12.28 -10.74
C SER A 860 -23.46 -11.40 -12.00
N TYR A 861 -24.32 -10.38 -12.06
CA TYR A 861 -24.42 -9.50 -13.25
C TYR A 861 -23.16 -8.64 -13.43
N PHE A 862 -22.41 -8.39 -12.35
CA PHE A 862 -21.15 -7.63 -12.34
C PHE A 862 -19.91 -8.52 -12.49
N GLN A 863 -20.06 -9.84 -12.30
CA GLN A 863 -18.98 -10.83 -12.44
C GLN A 863 -18.78 -11.32 -13.89
N GLY A 864 -19.73 -11.04 -14.79
CA GLY A 864 -19.61 -11.27 -16.23
C GLY A 864 -20.66 -12.23 -16.81
N PRO A 865 -20.41 -12.79 -18.01
CA PRO A 865 -21.33 -13.72 -18.65
C PRO A 865 -21.28 -15.13 -18.05
N ILE A 866 -22.42 -15.81 -17.98
CA ILE A 866 -22.52 -17.23 -17.62
C ILE A 866 -22.52 -18.12 -18.87
N LYS A 867 -22.00 -19.35 -18.74
CA LYS A 867 -21.89 -20.31 -19.85
C LYS A 867 -23.18 -21.07 -20.13
N GLU A 868 -23.89 -21.43 -19.08
CA GLU A 868 -25.14 -22.19 -19.15
C GLU A 868 -26.32 -21.24 -18.98
N TRP A 869 -27.26 -21.29 -19.92
CA TRP A 869 -28.45 -20.46 -19.96
C TRP A 869 -29.52 -21.16 -20.81
N LYS A 870 -30.78 -20.73 -20.68
CA LYS A 870 -31.91 -21.30 -21.39
C LYS A 870 -32.81 -20.21 -21.94
N GLU A 871 -33.11 -20.29 -23.23
CA GLU A 871 -33.96 -19.34 -23.94
C GLU A 871 -35.47 -19.64 -23.74
N PRO A 872 -36.33 -18.63 -23.55
CA PRO A 872 -37.78 -18.78 -23.60
C PRO A 872 -38.30 -18.93 -25.04
N ASP A 873 -39.53 -19.43 -25.21
CA ASP A 873 -40.15 -19.48 -26.55
C ASP A 873 -40.54 -18.07 -27.04
N ALA A 874 -39.60 -17.43 -27.74
CA ALA A 874 -39.73 -16.07 -28.25
C ALA A 874 -40.98 -15.83 -29.12
N ARG A 875 -41.60 -16.89 -29.68
CA ARG A 875 -42.85 -16.76 -30.46
C ARG A 875 -44.03 -16.28 -29.61
N LYS A 876 -43.97 -16.43 -28.28
CA LYS A 876 -44.97 -15.88 -27.36
C LYS A 876 -45.04 -14.35 -27.40
N LEU A 877 -43.91 -13.67 -27.62
CA LEU A 877 -43.84 -12.20 -27.66
C LEU A 877 -44.76 -11.60 -28.74
N ARG A 878 -44.99 -12.32 -29.85
CA ARG A 878 -45.92 -11.93 -30.93
C ARG A 878 -47.35 -11.70 -30.47
N PHE A 879 -47.75 -12.27 -29.33
CA PHE A 879 -49.11 -12.18 -28.78
C PHE A 879 -49.16 -11.45 -27.42
N ALA A 880 -48.02 -11.03 -26.88
CA ALA A 880 -47.93 -10.37 -25.57
C ALA A 880 -48.61 -8.99 -25.55
N VAL A 881 -48.63 -8.29 -26.69
CA VAL A 881 -49.21 -6.95 -26.84
C VAL A 881 -50.52 -7.05 -27.64
N PRO A 882 -51.69 -6.83 -27.02
CA PRO A 882 -52.96 -6.85 -27.74
C PRO A 882 -53.05 -5.83 -28.90
N GLU A 883 -53.58 -6.26 -30.04
CA GLU A 883 -53.82 -5.40 -31.22
C GLU A 883 -54.73 -4.19 -30.91
N ASN A 884 -55.65 -4.33 -29.95
CA ASN A 884 -56.42 -3.20 -29.44
C ASN A 884 -55.50 -2.32 -28.57
N ARG A 885 -55.05 -1.19 -29.13
CA ARG A 885 -54.14 -0.23 -28.48
C ARG A 885 -54.58 0.24 -27.08
N LEU A 886 -55.89 0.20 -26.79
CA LEU A 886 -56.44 0.62 -25.49
C LEU A 886 -56.39 -0.49 -24.42
N ARG A 887 -56.09 -1.74 -24.81
CA ARG A 887 -56.08 -2.89 -23.91
C ARG A 887 -54.72 -3.06 -23.24
N TYR A 888 -54.73 -3.10 -21.91
CA TYR A 888 -53.58 -3.35 -21.04
C TYR A 888 -52.93 -4.73 -21.29
N TYR A 889 -51.64 -4.82 -20.94
CA TYR A 889 -50.76 -5.99 -20.89
C TYR A 889 -49.69 -5.72 -19.82
N ASP A 890 -49.09 -6.73 -19.19
CA ASP A 890 -47.95 -6.50 -18.30
C ASP A 890 -46.65 -6.41 -19.12
N MET A 891 -45.82 -5.41 -18.82
CA MET A 891 -44.49 -5.27 -19.40
C MET A 891 -43.54 -6.35 -18.84
N ARG A 892 -43.82 -6.92 -17.66
CA ARG A 892 -43.03 -8.02 -17.08
C ARG A 892 -43.09 -9.29 -17.93
N ASP A 893 -44.25 -9.63 -18.49
CA ASP A 893 -44.40 -10.76 -19.43
C ASP A 893 -43.47 -10.60 -20.66
N ILE A 894 -43.24 -9.36 -21.11
CA ILE A 894 -42.32 -9.05 -22.20
C ILE A 894 -40.86 -9.16 -21.75
N ILE A 895 -40.52 -8.65 -20.57
CA ILE A 895 -39.18 -8.75 -20.00
C ILE A 895 -38.80 -10.23 -19.80
N GLU A 896 -39.69 -11.05 -19.24
CA GLU A 896 -39.49 -12.49 -19.08
C GLU A 896 -39.41 -13.24 -20.42
N GLY A 897 -40.19 -12.83 -21.43
CA GLY A 897 -40.11 -13.41 -22.77
C GLY A 897 -38.87 -13.00 -23.57
N ILE A 898 -38.18 -11.93 -23.16
CA ILE A 898 -36.90 -11.48 -23.75
C ILE A 898 -35.70 -12.02 -22.96
N ALA A 899 -35.79 -12.14 -21.64
CA ALA A 899 -34.71 -12.61 -20.78
C ALA A 899 -34.43 -14.11 -20.94
N ASP A 900 -33.23 -14.55 -20.58
CA ASP A 900 -32.97 -15.98 -20.34
C ASP A 900 -33.80 -16.42 -19.12
N ILE A 901 -34.27 -17.67 -19.12
CA ILE A 901 -35.11 -18.22 -18.05
C ILE A 901 -34.38 -18.12 -16.70
N ASP A 902 -35.13 -17.75 -15.66
CA ASP A 902 -34.67 -17.48 -14.29
C ASP A 902 -33.67 -16.32 -14.12
N SER A 903 -33.32 -15.60 -15.20
CA SER A 903 -32.31 -14.54 -15.17
C SER A 903 -32.80 -13.15 -14.76
N VAL A 904 -34.10 -12.93 -14.59
CA VAL A 904 -34.67 -11.62 -14.23
C VAL A 904 -34.47 -11.32 -12.73
N LEU A 905 -34.06 -10.10 -12.43
CA LEU A 905 -34.04 -9.52 -11.08
C LEU A 905 -34.54 -8.07 -11.14
N GLU A 906 -35.77 -7.81 -10.70
CA GLU A 906 -36.36 -6.46 -10.66
C GLU A 906 -35.89 -5.70 -9.41
N ILE A 907 -35.53 -4.43 -9.60
CA ILE A 907 -34.97 -3.52 -8.59
C ILE A 907 -36.01 -2.43 -8.28
N ARG A 908 -36.27 -2.15 -7.00
CA ARG A 908 -37.29 -1.22 -6.49
C ARG A 908 -38.67 -1.46 -7.08
N LYS A 909 -39.13 -2.72 -7.16
CA LYS A 909 -40.39 -3.13 -7.81
C LYS A 909 -41.61 -2.30 -7.36
N GLU A 910 -41.69 -1.99 -6.07
CA GLU A 910 -42.84 -1.34 -5.44
C GLU A 910 -42.74 0.20 -5.39
N TRP A 911 -41.53 0.76 -5.56
CA TRP A 911 -41.33 2.20 -5.65
C TRP A 911 -41.30 2.69 -7.10
N ALA A 912 -41.89 3.86 -7.33
CA ALA A 912 -41.98 4.50 -8.65
C ALA A 912 -42.41 3.52 -9.78
N PRO A 913 -43.56 2.83 -9.65
CA PRO A 913 -43.92 1.70 -10.52
C PRO A 913 -44.19 2.09 -11.98
N GLY A 914 -44.20 3.39 -12.33
CA GLY A 914 -44.25 3.88 -13.73
C GLY A 914 -43.04 3.48 -14.58
N ILE A 915 -41.88 3.27 -13.95
CA ILE A 915 -40.67 2.75 -14.58
C ILE A 915 -40.27 1.44 -13.91
N ILE A 916 -40.08 0.40 -14.72
CA ILE A 916 -39.52 -0.89 -14.32
C ILE A 916 -38.02 -0.87 -14.59
N THR A 917 -37.24 -1.29 -13.60
CA THR A 917 -35.79 -1.41 -13.67
C THR A 917 -35.40 -2.82 -13.26
N SER A 918 -34.69 -3.56 -14.11
CA SER A 918 -34.28 -4.93 -13.80
C SER A 918 -32.95 -5.30 -14.44
N PHE A 919 -32.22 -6.21 -13.80
CA PHE A 919 -31.13 -6.93 -14.46
C PHE A 919 -31.68 -8.22 -15.07
N ILE A 920 -31.24 -8.54 -16.29
CA ILE A 920 -31.56 -9.77 -17.00
C ILE A 920 -30.29 -10.37 -17.61
N ARG A 921 -30.40 -11.56 -18.22
CA ARG A 921 -29.39 -12.07 -19.14
C ARG A 921 -30.00 -12.35 -20.52
N ILE A 922 -29.18 -12.20 -21.56
CA ILE A 922 -29.47 -12.65 -22.93
C ILE A 922 -28.23 -13.40 -23.43
N GLU A 923 -28.40 -14.69 -23.74
CA GLU A 923 -27.28 -15.61 -24.02
C GLU A 923 -26.21 -15.60 -22.91
N GLY A 924 -26.66 -15.57 -21.65
CA GLY A 924 -25.81 -15.53 -20.46
C GLY A 924 -25.14 -14.17 -20.20
N LYS A 925 -25.17 -13.21 -21.12
CA LYS A 925 -24.58 -11.87 -20.94
C LYS A 925 -25.51 -10.97 -20.10
N PRO A 926 -24.99 -10.23 -19.10
CA PRO A 926 -25.81 -9.31 -18.29
C PRO A 926 -26.29 -8.11 -19.12
N VAL A 927 -27.55 -7.72 -18.94
CA VAL A 927 -28.19 -6.54 -19.57
C VAL A 927 -29.09 -5.87 -18.53
N GLY A 928 -29.05 -4.55 -18.44
CA GLY A 928 -29.97 -3.74 -17.65
C GLY A 928 -31.20 -3.34 -18.48
N ILE A 929 -32.39 -3.44 -17.90
CA ILE A 929 -33.66 -3.04 -18.50
C ILE A 929 -34.15 -1.74 -17.87
N VAL A 930 -34.61 -0.81 -18.70
CA VAL A 930 -35.44 0.33 -18.29
C VAL A 930 -36.71 0.29 -19.14
N ALA A 931 -37.88 0.11 -18.51
CA ALA A 931 -39.13 -0.08 -19.25
C ALA A 931 -40.27 0.77 -18.69
N ASN A 932 -41.14 1.28 -19.57
CA ASN A 932 -42.37 1.94 -19.13
C ASN A 932 -43.39 0.90 -18.67
N ASN A 933 -44.07 1.15 -17.55
CA ASN A 933 -45.17 0.31 -17.09
C ASN A 933 -46.52 0.85 -17.61
N PRO A 934 -47.16 0.24 -18.62
CA PRO A 934 -48.45 0.70 -19.13
C PRO A 934 -49.58 0.60 -18.09
N GLY A 935 -49.41 -0.18 -17.02
CA GLY A 935 -50.36 -0.29 -15.90
C GLY A 935 -50.35 0.91 -14.95
N HIS A 936 -49.35 1.79 -15.02
CA HIS A 936 -49.23 2.97 -14.19
C HIS A 936 -49.16 4.23 -15.06
N LEU A 937 -50.12 5.15 -14.91
CA LEU A 937 -50.25 6.37 -15.72
C LEU A 937 -50.16 6.14 -17.25
N SER A 938 -50.60 4.96 -17.72
CA SER A 938 -50.45 4.52 -19.11
C SER A 938 -48.99 4.52 -19.62
N GLY A 939 -47.99 4.36 -18.74
CA GLY A 939 -46.56 4.38 -19.06
C GLY A 939 -45.91 5.78 -19.08
N ALA A 940 -46.62 6.82 -18.63
CA ALA A 940 -46.08 8.17 -18.55
C ALA A 940 -44.95 8.28 -17.50
N ILE A 941 -43.97 9.16 -17.77
CA ILE A 941 -42.84 9.40 -16.86
C ILE A 941 -43.21 10.52 -15.87
N ASP A 942 -43.34 10.18 -14.59
CA ASP A 942 -43.54 11.11 -13.47
C ASP A 942 -42.22 11.40 -12.72
N SER A 943 -42.23 12.22 -11.66
CA SER A 943 -40.98 12.58 -10.94
C SER A 943 -40.27 11.36 -10.35
N PRO A 944 -40.94 10.46 -9.60
CA PRO A 944 -40.28 9.26 -9.06
C PRO A 944 -39.81 8.30 -10.16
N GLY A 945 -40.60 8.11 -11.23
CA GLY A 945 -40.20 7.25 -12.36
C GLY A 945 -38.96 7.77 -13.08
N ALA A 946 -38.89 9.09 -13.31
CA ALA A 946 -37.70 9.72 -13.88
C ALA A 946 -36.47 9.56 -12.98
N ASP A 947 -36.64 9.63 -11.66
CA ASP A 947 -35.55 9.43 -10.70
C ASP A 947 -35.04 7.98 -10.70
N LYS A 948 -35.95 7.00 -10.56
CA LYS A 948 -35.66 5.57 -10.62
C LYS A 948 -34.92 5.18 -11.90
N GLY A 949 -35.45 5.62 -13.05
CA GLY A 949 -34.82 5.38 -14.35
C GLY A 949 -33.44 6.01 -14.45
N SER A 950 -33.28 7.27 -14.01
CA SER A 950 -31.99 7.97 -14.02
C SER A 950 -30.94 7.26 -13.17
N ARG A 951 -31.27 6.83 -11.95
CA ARG A 951 -30.33 6.10 -11.08
C ARG A 951 -29.91 4.78 -11.68
N PHE A 952 -30.85 3.99 -12.20
CA PHE A 952 -30.53 2.67 -12.76
C PHE A 952 -29.67 2.78 -14.04
N ILE A 953 -29.89 3.80 -14.88
CA ILE A 953 -29.02 4.10 -16.02
C ILE A 953 -27.60 4.44 -15.56
N GLN A 954 -27.42 5.22 -14.48
CA GLN A 954 -26.10 5.51 -13.92
C GLN A 954 -25.40 4.27 -13.35
N LEU A 955 -26.15 3.39 -12.68
CA LEU A 955 -25.65 2.11 -12.15
C LEU A 955 -25.13 1.22 -13.28
N CYS A 956 -25.92 1.02 -14.33
CA CYS A 956 -25.52 0.26 -15.51
C CYS A 956 -24.30 0.90 -16.22
N ASP A 957 -24.27 2.23 -16.32
CA ASP A 957 -23.15 2.94 -16.94
C ASP A 957 -21.85 2.81 -16.15
N ALA A 958 -21.89 2.92 -14.81
CA ALA A 958 -20.71 2.84 -13.94
C ALA A 958 -19.98 1.48 -13.96
N PHE A 959 -20.70 0.41 -14.32
CA PHE A 959 -20.18 -0.96 -14.39
C PHE A 959 -20.23 -1.57 -15.81
N ASP A 960 -20.38 -0.73 -16.84
CA ASP A 960 -20.39 -1.13 -18.25
C ASP A 960 -21.43 -2.21 -18.65
N ILE A 961 -22.55 -2.31 -17.92
CA ILE A 961 -23.65 -3.24 -18.20
C ILE A 961 -24.56 -2.65 -19.29
N PRO A 962 -24.66 -3.24 -20.50
CA PRO A 962 -25.48 -2.71 -21.59
C PRO A 962 -26.95 -2.51 -21.19
N ILE A 963 -27.57 -1.45 -21.72
CA ILE A 963 -28.93 -1.05 -21.38
C ILE A 963 -29.87 -1.34 -22.55
N LEU A 964 -30.98 -2.01 -22.28
CA LEU A 964 -32.11 -2.20 -23.19
C LEU A 964 -33.32 -1.42 -22.68
N SER A 965 -33.75 -0.42 -23.44
CA SER A 965 -34.89 0.43 -23.15
C SER A 965 -36.15 -0.10 -23.85
N LEU A 966 -37.18 -0.46 -23.09
CA LEU A 966 -38.46 -0.96 -23.61
C LEU A 966 -39.52 0.14 -23.51
N ILE A 967 -39.87 0.72 -24.65
CA ILE A 967 -40.61 1.99 -24.70
C ILE A 967 -42.10 1.73 -24.94
N ASP A 968 -42.92 2.12 -23.96
CA ASP A 968 -44.37 2.27 -24.08
C ASP A 968 -44.82 3.55 -23.38
N CYS A 969 -44.31 4.69 -23.87
CA CYS A 969 -44.36 5.99 -23.24
C CYS A 969 -45.30 6.96 -24.01
N PRO A 970 -46.39 7.43 -23.39
CA PRO A 970 -47.26 8.48 -23.95
C PRO A 970 -46.69 9.90 -23.77
N GLY A 971 -45.54 10.03 -23.07
CA GLY A 971 -44.89 11.30 -22.78
C GLY A 971 -44.41 11.39 -21.33
N ILE A 972 -43.79 12.52 -20.98
CA ILE A 972 -43.64 12.94 -19.58
C ILE A 972 -45.06 13.26 -19.07
N MET A 973 -45.34 12.97 -17.80
CA MET A 973 -46.62 13.30 -17.19
C MET A 973 -46.88 14.82 -17.27
N VAL A 974 -48.15 15.23 -17.36
CA VAL A 974 -48.51 16.66 -17.48
C VAL A 974 -49.70 17.01 -16.61
N GLY A 975 -49.66 18.18 -15.99
CA GLY A 975 -50.78 18.77 -15.26
C GLY A 975 -50.35 19.55 -14.03
N PRO A 976 -51.16 20.51 -13.53
CA PRO A 976 -50.77 21.40 -12.44
C PRO A 976 -50.35 20.70 -11.15
N GLU A 977 -50.87 19.50 -10.87
CA GLU A 977 -50.48 18.70 -9.71
C GLU A 977 -49.11 18.04 -9.90
N SER A 978 -48.83 17.49 -11.10
CA SER A 978 -47.53 16.88 -11.41
C SER A 978 -46.40 17.91 -11.45
N GLU A 979 -46.66 19.16 -11.83
CA GLU A 979 -45.64 20.22 -11.77
C GLU A 979 -45.22 20.57 -10.32
N LYS A 980 -46.06 20.30 -9.31
CA LYS A 980 -45.72 20.57 -7.90
C LYS A 980 -44.60 19.66 -7.38
N SER A 981 -44.42 18.46 -7.96
CA SER A 981 -43.29 17.58 -7.64
C SER A 981 -42.02 17.93 -8.44
N ALA A 982 -41.86 19.20 -8.83
CA ALA A 982 -40.73 19.74 -9.59
C ALA A 982 -40.42 18.96 -10.89
N LEU A 983 -41.44 18.39 -11.53
CA LEU A 983 -41.32 17.39 -12.60
C LEU A 983 -40.31 17.74 -13.70
N ILE A 984 -40.25 19.00 -14.13
CA ILE A 984 -39.28 19.47 -15.11
C ILE A 984 -37.83 19.09 -14.73
N ARG A 985 -37.45 19.20 -13.45
CA ARG A 985 -36.10 18.85 -12.98
C ARG A 985 -35.84 17.35 -13.00
N HIS A 986 -36.81 16.56 -12.55
CA HIS A 986 -36.69 15.09 -12.51
C HIS A 986 -36.69 14.50 -13.93
N ALA A 987 -37.61 14.92 -14.79
CA ALA A 987 -37.61 14.53 -16.20
C ALA A 987 -36.33 14.97 -16.92
N ALA A 988 -35.83 16.19 -16.68
CA ALA A 988 -34.56 16.64 -17.26
C ALA A 988 -33.34 15.84 -16.76
N ARG A 989 -33.35 15.32 -15.51
CA ARG A 989 -32.30 14.41 -14.99
C ARG A 989 -32.12 13.22 -15.91
N MET A 990 -33.21 12.63 -16.41
CA MET A 990 -33.18 11.47 -17.30
C MET A 990 -32.53 11.79 -18.66
N PHE A 991 -32.78 12.96 -19.23
CA PHE A 991 -32.07 13.44 -20.43
C PHE A 991 -30.58 13.66 -20.16
N VAL A 992 -30.22 14.34 -19.07
CA VAL A 992 -28.82 14.65 -18.74
C VAL A 992 -28.03 13.37 -18.48
N VAL A 993 -28.61 12.39 -17.78
CA VAL A 993 -27.98 11.08 -17.57
C VAL A 993 -27.87 10.32 -18.88
N GLY A 994 -28.98 10.13 -19.60
CA GLY A 994 -29.02 9.32 -20.82
C GLY A 994 -28.15 9.85 -21.97
N ALA A 995 -27.93 11.16 -22.05
CA ALA A 995 -27.03 11.76 -23.04
C ALA A 995 -25.54 11.68 -22.66
N ASN A 996 -25.21 11.25 -21.44
CA ASN A 996 -23.83 11.21 -20.89
C ASN A 996 -23.44 9.80 -20.38
N ILE A 997 -24.07 8.75 -20.90
CA ILE A 997 -23.57 7.37 -20.75
C ILE A 997 -22.60 7.02 -21.88
N GLU A 998 -21.63 6.17 -21.60
CA GLU A 998 -20.76 5.58 -22.63
C GLU A 998 -21.07 4.09 -22.86
N THR A 999 -21.86 3.51 -21.96
CA THR A 999 -22.35 2.13 -22.04
C THR A 999 -23.38 1.98 -23.17
N PRO A 1000 -23.37 0.86 -23.93
CA PRO A 1000 -24.31 0.64 -25.02
C PRO A 1000 -25.78 0.79 -24.58
N LEU A 1001 -26.51 1.68 -25.25
CA LEU A 1001 -27.96 1.79 -25.15
C LEU A 1001 -28.61 1.20 -26.39
N MET A 1002 -29.66 0.41 -26.20
CA MET A 1002 -30.50 -0.20 -27.24
C MET A 1002 -31.95 0.15 -26.94
N SER A 1003 -32.80 0.32 -27.94
CA SER A 1003 -34.20 0.71 -27.74
C SER A 1003 -35.17 -0.09 -28.59
N VAL A 1004 -36.23 -0.58 -27.96
CA VAL A 1004 -37.32 -1.31 -28.60
C VAL A 1004 -38.64 -0.66 -28.20
N VAL A 1005 -39.34 -0.08 -29.18
CA VAL A 1005 -40.68 0.46 -28.96
C VAL A 1005 -41.70 -0.67 -29.03
N ILE A 1006 -42.41 -0.87 -27.92
CA ILE A 1006 -43.40 -1.94 -27.76
C ILE A 1006 -44.78 -1.48 -28.25
N ARG A 1007 -45.17 -0.24 -27.91
CA ARG A 1007 -46.44 0.37 -28.35
C ARG A 1007 -46.32 1.89 -28.48
N LYS A 1008 -46.58 2.68 -27.45
CA LYS A 1008 -46.57 4.16 -27.57
C LYS A 1008 -45.16 4.72 -27.52
N ALA A 1009 -44.89 5.66 -28.41
CA ALA A 1009 -43.67 6.45 -28.41
C ALA A 1009 -44.00 7.91 -28.74
N TYR A 1010 -44.41 8.67 -27.72
CA TYR A 1010 -44.84 10.06 -27.88
C TYR A 1010 -43.91 11.08 -27.20
N GLY A 1011 -43.58 12.12 -27.96
CA GLY A 1011 -42.92 13.34 -27.49
C GLY A 1011 -41.63 13.14 -26.69
N LEU A 1012 -41.38 14.07 -25.77
CA LEU A 1012 -40.17 14.10 -24.95
C LEU A 1012 -40.01 12.88 -24.04
N GLY A 1013 -41.11 12.24 -23.61
CA GLY A 1013 -41.02 11.06 -22.73
C GLY A 1013 -40.40 9.86 -23.44
N ALA A 1014 -40.81 9.59 -24.68
CA ALA A 1014 -40.18 8.55 -25.49
C ALA A 1014 -38.72 8.88 -25.81
N GLN A 1015 -38.40 10.15 -26.11
CA GLN A 1015 -37.02 10.59 -26.31
C GLN A 1015 -36.15 10.37 -25.06
N ALA A 1016 -36.66 10.67 -23.86
CA ALA A 1016 -35.93 10.45 -22.59
C ALA A 1016 -35.56 8.97 -22.38
N MET A 1017 -36.50 8.05 -22.66
CA MET A 1017 -36.25 6.60 -22.61
C MET A 1017 -35.14 6.15 -23.57
N ALA A 1018 -34.95 6.85 -24.69
CA ALA A 1018 -33.90 6.59 -25.68
C ALA A 1018 -32.62 7.42 -25.45
N GLY A 1019 -32.40 7.99 -24.27
CA GLY A 1019 -31.21 8.79 -23.97
C GLY A 1019 -31.22 10.22 -24.52
N GLY A 1020 -32.39 10.71 -24.96
CA GLY A 1020 -32.64 12.07 -25.43
C GLY A 1020 -32.99 12.18 -26.91
N SER A 1021 -32.74 11.14 -27.71
CA SER A 1021 -33.16 11.07 -29.12
C SER A 1021 -33.12 9.62 -29.61
N PHE A 1022 -34.01 9.25 -30.53
CA PHE A 1022 -34.06 7.91 -31.16
C PHE A 1022 -32.82 7.57 -32.01
N LYS A 1023 -31.87 8.49 -32.16
CA LYS A 1023 -30.57 8.24 -32.82
C LYS A 1023 -29.36 8.24 -31.85
N ILE A 1024 -29.61 8.19 -30.53
CA ILE A 1024 -28.59 7.91 -29.50
C ILE A 1024 -28.39 6.41 -29.25
N PRO A 1025 -29.43 5.56 -29.20
CA PRO A 1025 -29.25 4.11 -29.10
C PRO A 1025 -28.51 3.54 -30.31
N LEU A 1026 -27.80 2.42 -30.12
CA LEU A 1026 -27.15 1.66 -31.19
C LEU A 1026 -28.15 1.10 -32.21
N PHE A 1027 -29.37 0.86 -31.76
CA PHE A 1027 -30.55 0.72 -32.60
C PHE A 1027 -31.79 1.24 -31.86
N THR A 1028 -32.71 1.84 -32.59
CA THR A 1028 -34.09 2.09 -32.16
C THR A 1028 -35.03 1.38 -33.13
N VAL A 1029 -35.46 0.18 -32.74
CA VAL A 1029 -36.43 -0.63 -33.49
C VAL A 1029 -37.81 -0.58 -32.84
N THR A 1030 -38.84 -1.04 -33.54
CA THR A 1030 -40.20 -1.15 -33.00
C THR A 1030 -40.83 -2.49 -33.30
N TRP A 1031 -41.72 -2.94 -32.43
CA TRP A 1031 -42.69 -3.98 -32.76
C TRP A 1031 -43.78 -3.43 -33.69
N PRO A 1032 -44.55 -4.28 -34.40
CA PRO A 1032 -45.59 -3.84 -35.35
C PRO A 1032 -46.74 -3.04 -34.70
N THR A 1033 -46.91 -3.20 -33.39
CA THR A 1033 -47.83 -2.48 -32.51
C THR A 1033 -47.41 -1.05 -32.18
N GLY A 1034 -46.24 -0.59 -32.67
CA GLY A 1034 -45.71 0.74 -32.42
C GLY A 1034 -46.57 1.88 -32.99
N GLU A 1035 -46.82 2.90 -32.17
CA GLU A 1035 -47.54 4.12 -32.51
C GLU A 1035 -46.79 5.39 -32.04
N PHE A 1036 -46.59 6.32 -32.98
CA PHE A 1036 -45.62 7.42 -32.89
C PHE A 1036 -46.25 8.80 -33.11
N GLY A 1037 -45.64 9.84 -32.53
CA GLY A 1037 -46.08 11.22 -32.68
C GLY A 1037 -45.40 12.21 -31.72
N GLY A 1038 -45.37 13.50 -32.07
CA GLY A 1038 -44.80 14.54 -31.20
C GLY A 1038 -45.59 14.77 -29.90
N MET A 1039 -46.85 14.34 -29.85
CA MET A 1039 -47.74 14.26 -28.69
C MET A 1039 -48.83 13.21 -28.97
N GLY A 1040 -49.65 12.86 -27.97
CA GLY A 1040 -50.80 11.98 -28.16
C GLY A 1040 -51.72 12.46 -29.30
N LEU A 1041 -52.09 11.55 -30.21
CA LEU A 1041 -52.66 11.89 -31.52
C LEU A 1041 -54.04 12.56 -31.42
N GLU A 1042 -54.86 12.17 -30.45
CA GLU A 1042 -56.13 12.82 -30.13
C GLU A 1042 -55.96 14.30 -29.73
N GLY A 1043 -54.86 14.61 -29.03
CA GLY A 1043 -54.49 15.96 -28.62
C GLY A 1043 -53.96 16.78 -29.80
N ALA A 1044 -53.09 16.18 -30.62
CA ALA A 1044 -52.56 16.79 -31.84
C ALA A 1044 -53.70 17.23 -32.78
N VAL A 1045 -54.71 16.38 -33.00
CA VAL A 1045 -55.87 16.72 -33.83
C VAL A 1045 -56.72 17.84 -33.20
N LYS A 1046 -57.01 17.77 -31.89
CA LYS A 1046 -57.80 18.81 -31.18
C LYS A 1046 -57.12 20.17 -31.21
N LEU A 1047 -55.79 20.22 -31.13
CA LEU A 1047 -55.02 21.46 -31.15
C LEU A 1047 -54.84 21.99 -32.57
N GLY A 1048 -54.41 21.13 -33.50
CA GLY A 1048 -54.03 21.50 -34.86
C GLY A 1048 -55.19 21.83 -35.79
N TYR A 1049 -56.37 21.23 -35.59
CA TYR A 1049 -57.56 21.41 -36.43
C TYR A 1049 -58.73 22.07 -35.68
N ARG A 1050 -58.42 22.86 -34.63
CA ARG A 1050 -59.44 23.44 -33.75
C ARG A 1050 -60.45 24.31 -34.50
N LYS A 1051 -59.98 25.18 -35.40
CA LYS A 1051 -60.84 26.15 -36.13
C LYS A 1051 -61.73 25.43 -37.13
N GLU A 1052 -61.19 24.41 -37.78
CA GLU A 1052 -61.83 23.54 -38.75
C GLU A 1052 -62.95 22.73 -38.10
N LEU A 1053 -62.70 22.16 -36.91
CA LEU A 1053 -63.70 21.42 -36.13
C LEU A 1053 -64.76 22.36 -35.54
N GLU A 1054 -64.38 23.54 -35.02
CA GLU A 1054 -65.32 24.55 -34.52
C GLU A 1054 -66.25 25.08 -35.64
N ALA A 1055 -65.76 25.20 -36.88
CA ALA A 1055 -66.56 25.61 -38.04
C ALA A 1055 -67.66 24.62 -38.43
N ILE A 1056 -67.51 23.32 -38.13
CA ILE A 1056 -68.55 22.31 -38.33
C ILE A 1056 -69.63 22.49 -37.27
N LYS A 1057 -70.77 23.09 -37.63
CA LYS A 1057 -71.87 23.41 -36.69
C LYS A 1057 -72.70 22.19 -36.24
N ASP A 1058 -72.69 21.11 -37.01
CA ASP A 1058 -73.40 19.86 -36.71
C ASP A 1058 -72.55 18.98 -35.77
N PRO A 1059 -73.01 18.69 -34.52
CA PRO A 1059 -72.23 17.91 -33.57
C PRO A 1059 -71.89 16.50 -34.06
N LYS A 1060 -72.76 15.82 -34.83
CA LYS A 1060 -72.49 14.46 -35.32
C LYS A 1060 -71.39 14.48 -36.37
N LYS A 1061 -71.50 15.38 -37.36
CA LYS A 1061 -70.47 15.54 -38.40
C LYS A 1061 -69.13 16.04 -37.84
N ARG A 1062 -69.16 16.80 -36.74
CA ARG A 1062 -67.93 17.21 -36.03
C ARG A 1062 -67.24 16.01 -35.37
N ILE A 1063 -68.00 15.10 -34.76
CA ILE A 1063 -67.47 13.85 -34.19
C ILE A 1063 -66.93 12.95 -35.31
N GLU A 1064 -67.68 12.71 -36.37
CA GLU A 1064 -67.24 11.92 -37.54
C GLU A 1064 -65.95 12.49 -38.17
N ALA A 1065 -65.88 13.82 -38.36
CA ALA A 1065 -64.67 14.48 -38.88
C ALA A 1065 -63.48 14.37 -37.91
N TYR A 1066 -63.72 14.50 -36.61
CA TYR A 1066 -62.69 14.33 -35.58
C TYR A 1066 -62.16 12.89 -35.55
N GLU A 1067 -63.04 11.89 -35.50
CA GLU A 1067 -62.69 10.47 -35.52
C GLU A 1067 -61.92 10.10 -36.79
N LYS A 1068 -62.33 10.64 -37.95
CA LYS A 1068 -61.59 10.48 -39.20
C LYS A 1068 -60.19 11.09 -39.12
N MET A 1069 -60.05 12.35 -38.70
CA MET A 1069 -58.74 13.01 -38.57
C MET A 1069 -57.82 12.29 -37.57
N VAL A 1070 -58.37 11.76 -36.48
CA VAL A 1070 -57.66 10.90 -35.53
C VAL A 1070 -57.23 9.61 -36.22
N GLY A 1071 -58.11 8.93 -36.95
CA GLY A 1071 -57.80 7.73 -37.73
C GLY A 1071 -56.68 7.95 -38.76
N ASP A 1072 -56.72 9.06 -39.50
CA ASP A 1072 -55.70 9.48 -40.46
C ASP A 1072 -54.35 9.81 -39.77
N SER A 1073 -54.40 10.37 -38.56
CA SER A 1073 -53.20 10.57 -37.72
C SER A 1073 -52.63 9.23 -37.22
N TYR A 1074 -53.49 8.31 -36.77
CA TYR A 1074 -53.08 6.97 -36.37
C TYR A 1074 -52.48 6.17 -37.51
N HIS A 1075 -53.03 6.28 -38.72
CA HIS A 1075 -52.46 5.66 -39.91
C HIS A 1075 -51.03 6.17 -40.15
N ARG A 1076 -50.82 7.49 -40.17
CA ARG A 1076 -49.48 8.09 -40.34
C ARG A 1076 -48.50 7.70 -39.23
N GLY A 1077 -48.97 7.64 -37.98
CA GLY A 1077 -48.15 7.29 -36.82
C GLY A 1077 -47.85 5.81 -36.61
N ARG A 1078 -48.22 4.89 -37.52
CA ARG A 1078 -47.89 3.46 -37.37
C ARG A 1078 -46.39 3.20 -37.56
N ALA A 1079 -45.86 2.22 -36.83
CA ALA A 1079 -44.51 1.67 -36.95
C ALA A 1079 -43.95 1.62 -38.39
N VAL A 1080 -44.64 0.96 -39.32
CA VAL A 1080 -44.19 0.81 -40.73
C VAL A 1080 -44.07 2.16 -41.46
N ASN A 1081 -44.97 3.10 -41.19
CA ASN A 1081 -44.92 4.42 -41.82
C ASN A 1081 -43.81 5.28 -41.19
N MET A 1082 -43.63 5.21 -39.87
CA MET A 1082 -42.52 5.84 -39.15
C MET A 1082 -41.15 5.36 -39.67
N ALA A 1083 -40.98 4.04 -39.81
CA ALA A 1083 -39.76 3.43 -40.35
C ALA A 1083 -39.55 3.73 -41.84
N SER A 1084 -40.61 3.90 -42.64
CA SER A 1084 -40.48 4.32 -44.05
C SER A 1084 -39.87 5.71 -44.24
N HIS A 1085 -39.87 6.54 -43.19
CA HIS A 1085 -39.18 7.83 -43.13
C HIS A 1085 -37.80 7.76 -42.45
N PHE A 1086 -37.31 6.56 -42.09
CA PHE A 1086 -36.05 6.29 -41.39
C PHE A 1086 -35.90 6.98 -40.03
N GLU A 1087 -37.02 7.39 -39.41
CA GLU A 1087 -37.03 7.92 -38.04
C GLU A 1087 -36.79 6.80 -37.00
N LEU A 1088 -37.00 5.55 -37.41
CA LEU A 1088 -36.62 4.30 -36.73
C LEU A 1088 -35.69 3.50 -37.62
N ASP A 1089 -34.97 2.54 -37.05
CA ASP A 1089 -33.99 1.75 -37.80
C ASP A 1089 -34.63 0.49 -38.43
N ASP A 1090 -35.63 -0.13 -37.78
CA ASP A 1090 -36.47 -1.19 -38.37
C ASP A 1090 -37.81 -1.42 -37.63
N VAL A 1091 -38.74 -2.14 -38.26
CA VAL A 1091 -39.95 -2.74 -37.65
C VAL A 1091 -39.77 -4.25 -37.60
N ILE A 1092 -39.53 -4.79 -36.41
CA ILE A 1092 -39.11 -6.18 -36.20
C ILE A 1092 -40.26 -7.10 -35.84
N ASP A 1093 -40.11 -8.40 -36.09
CA ASP A 1093 -40.94 -9.42 -35.42
C ASP A 1093 -40.60 -9.40 -33.92
N PRO A 1094 -41.59 -9.34 -33.00
CA PRO A 1094 -41.34 -9.41 -31.57
C PRO A 1094 -40.43 -10.56 -31.13
N ALA A 1095 -40.48 -11.71 -31.82
CA ALA A 1095 -39.64 -12.87 -31.55
C ALA A 1095 -38.14 -12.65 -31.88
N GLU A 1096 -37.79 -11.67 -32.71
CA GLU A 1096 -36.40 -11.36 -33.08
C GLU A 1096 -35.71 -10.39 -32.11
N THR A 1097 -36.42 -9.85 -31.11
CA THR A 1097 -35.90 -8.88 -30.14
C THR A 1097 -34.59 -9.34 -29.48
N ARG A 1098 -34.52 -10.62 -29.08
CA ARG A 1098 -33.30 -11.23 -28.51
C ARG A 1098 -32.13 -11.28 -29.50
N ASN A 1099 -32.41 -11.59 -30.76
CA ASN A 1099 -31.40 -11.67 -31.81
C ASN A 1099 -30.79 -10.30 -32.13
N TRP A 1100 -31.60 -9.24 -32.17
CA TRP A 1100 -31.13 -7.85 -32.33
C TRP A 1100 -30.16 -7.46 -31.22
N VAL A 1101 -30.55 -7.62 -29.95
CA VAL A 1101 -29.69 -7.32 -28.80
C VAL A 1101 -28.41 -8.15 -28.83
N SER A 1102 -28.52 -9.45 -29.03
CA SER A 1102 -27.38 -10.37 -29.06
C SER A 1102 -26.40 -10.05 -30.18
N SER A 1103 -26.89 -9.81 -31.40
CA SER A 1103 -26.08 -9.49 -32.57
C SER A 1103 -25.37 -8.15 -32.40
N THR A 1104 -26.06 -7.10 -31.94
CA THR A 1104 -25.44 -5.81 -31.62
C THR A 1104 -24.32 -5.97 -30.58
N LEU A 1105 -24.58 -6.68 -29.46
CA LEU A 1105 -23.57 -6.92 -28.42
C LEU A 1105 -22.42 -7.85 -28.86
N LYS A 1106 -22.57 -8.63 -29.93
CA LYS A 1106 -21.51 -9.42 -30.56
C LYS A 1106 -20.69 -8.60 -31.57
N SER A 1107 -21.26 -7.53 -32.13
CA SER A 1107 -20.59 -6.65 -33.10
C SER A 1107 -19.74 -5.54 -32.47
N LEU A 1108 -19.89 -5.29 -31.16
CA LEU A 1108 -19.10 -4.29 -30.44
C LEU A 1108 -17.73 -4.83 -30.01
N PRO A 1109 -16.68 -3.98 -30.00
CA PRO A 1109 -15.38 -4.35 -29.42
C PRO A 1109 -15.50 -4.53 -27.89
N PRO A 1110 -14.68 -5.42 -27.29
CA PRO A 1110 -14.63 -5.55 -25.84
C PRO A 1110 -14.15 -4.25 -25.19
N LYS A 1111 -14.85 -3.79 -24.16
CA LYS A 1111 -14.41 -2.67 -23.30
C LYS A 1111 -13.71 -3.21 -22.05
N SER A 1112 -12.66 -2.52 -21.62
CA SER A 1112 -12.01 -2.73 -20.33
C SER A 1112 -12.04 -1.44 -19.51
N ARG A 1113 -12.54 -1.52 -18.29
CA ARG A 1113 -12.61 -0.41 -17.35
C ARG A 1113 -11.29 -0.29 -16.57
N SER A 1114 -10.86 0.93 -16.26
CA SER A 1114 -9.74 1.19 -15.36
C SER A 1114 -10.15 2.19 -14.28
N GLY A 1115 -10.55 1.69 -13.11
CA GLY A 1115 -11.10 2.51 -12.02
C GLY A 1115 -12.52 3.05 -12.28
N LYS A 1116 -12.83 4.19 -11.64
CA LYS A 1116 -14.17 4.82 -11.69
C LYS A 1116 -14.47 5.49 -13.03
N LYS A 1117 -15.60 5.13 -13.64
CA LYS A 1117 -16.20 5.86 -14.77
C LYS A 1117 -17.01 7.08 -14.34
N ARG A 1118 -17.73 6.96 -13.21
CA ARG A 1118 -18.48 8.04 -12.55
C ARG A 1118 -17.87 8.32 -11.18
N PRO A 1119 -17.86 9.58 -10.68
CA PRO A 1119 -17.33 9.88 -9.34
C PRO A 1119 -18.06 9.12 -8.22
N ASN A 1120 -19.37 8.93 -8.41
CA ASN A 1120 -20.28 8.12 -7.61
C ASN A 1120 -21.53 7.79 -8.46
N ILE A 1121 -22.34 6.84 -8.00
CA ILE A 1121 -23.73 6.67 -8.45
C ILE A 1121 -24.60 7.53 -7.53
N ASP A 1122 -25.72 8.06 -8.02
CA ASP A 1122 -26.65 8.83 -7.20
C ASP A 1122 -27.40 7.92 -6.20
N THR A 1123 -27.65 8.40 -4.98
CA THR A 1123 -28.42 7.65 -3.97
C THR A 1123 -29.94 7.77 -4.20
N TRP A 1124 -30.34 8.74 -5.05
CA TRP A 1124 -31.73 9.10 -5.37
C TRP A 1124 -32.40 8.17 -6.39
#